data_AF-A0A7Y4QJA6-F1
#
_entry.id   AF-A0A7Y4QJA6-F1
#
_cell.length_a   1.000
_cell.length_b   1.000
_cell.length_c   1.000
_cell.angle_alpha   90.00
_cell.angle_beta   90.00
_cell.angle_gamma   90.00
#
_symmetry.space_group_name_H-M   'P 1'
#
loop_
_entity.id
_entity.type
_entity.pdbx_description
1 polymer ?
#
loop_
_entity_poly.entity_id
_entity_poly.type
_entity_poly.pdbx_seq_one_letter_code
_entity_poly.pdbx_strand_id
1 'polypeptide(L)'
;MNAYLRKEIRLLLPSFGIALVMALSVWLIPPYSNQGQSRWLWLIIFPMLLCPALLVMMALDSFGREISSNTLANLLAQPISRTRIWWTKTSLLATALLAVFGVWWFSLLMHLPAWFSSNPEGMDDMFMAATLLVLTVFSGGLCSVLIFRQVGAAFWFTLIVPAALAMLTGYCTDKFGDVLSHERNITVVLVTYSIAGYFWARRLFLRAQDVHWTGGNIALPAWFKLPRMFAQSAKLAGRRPRLALIVKEFQLHQSQFIIAGVLALLHLTMIVLRHSYAGLKEAWALEFVAFQFWTLWVVMPLLIGCAAVAEERKLGTLEGQLCLPARRRTQFVIKFGVALGLALFFGFVMPLLFEGGRILPDFSSSFGPGRLFSNGFFSYEDLANNYLTIIKSVLPFLPLLVTAVVFFVIAFYASTLGRNTLQAIGPSILGIIIVWALLLGAMNIEDIVGYPLWQGGLIYVIGAPVLMISLAWLTYWNFKHVLVGWPVWRRNVIVFFTSLGLVMALTTAIYQRSWELLQRLEPSHGATRIAGTDPVRVSSQGWKVSFLFPDGGAWSAKLAFSRPSLWEAVTGNWRLKNILQDGQFFEGTNWSNVGASARDIIALQRDGSLWVSEKPDEPARAQVINATLLNEPVKLVRYGNDSDWKNLVSFLVSPLALKTNGTLWVIGPTNKFIKTWPGLRAFEPRRLGSDSDWAEITTLGNHAVLHKIDGRTFVHPYLNSSPAETLYLGEGIIAERVPGYDRQEWSTLVTVNRPRGIPVHLGLTRSGMLVIASEYRMQKNRFELVTLNSKIGRETNWVALAGNYGPPVTLKEDGTLWLWDFSDYQPSMQPEGFEPIQIGERSDWRGIVSDFGGLIALASDGSVWYWQLINRGDSGDLFPLLCPSRKPQLIGNIFAKSE
;
A
#
# COMPACT_ATOMS: atom_id res chain seq x y z
N MET A 1 39.59 28.31 6.39
CA MET A 1 39.41 27.00 7.06
C MET A 1 40.73 26.23 7.02
N ASN A 2 41.23 25.76 8.16
CA ASN A 2 42.49 24.99 8.25
C ASN A 2 42.45 23.75 7.33
N ALA A 3 43.52 23.49 6.57
CA ALA A 3 43.62 22.34 5.66
C ALA A 3 43.40 20.99 6.36
N TYR A 4 43.83 20.88 7.62
CA TYR A 4 43.59 19.72 8.48
C TYR A 4 42.09 19.54 8.78
N LEU A 5 41.40 20.60 9.22
CA LEU A 5 39.96 20.56 9.46
C LEU A 5 39.18 20.22 8.17
N ARG A 6 39.61 20.76 7.01
CA ARG A 6 39.02 20.43 5.70
C ARG A 6 39.22 18.94 5.33
N LYS A 7 40.31 18.31 5.76
CA LYS A 7 40.51 16.86 5.60
C LYS A 7 39.52 16.09 6.47
N GLU A 8 39.43 16.42 7.75
CA GLU A 8 38.53 15.72 8.68
C GLU A 8 37.05 15.87 8.29
N ILE A 9 36.62 17.06 7.84
CA ILE A 9 35.28 17.28 7.29
C ILE A 9 35.04 16.37 6.07
N ARG A 10 35.97 16.31 5.12
CA ARG A 10 35.85 15.43 3.94
C ARG A 10 35.80 13.95 4.30
N LEU A 11 36.44 13.55 5.39
CA LEU A 11 36.36 12.19 5.91
C LEU A 11 34.99 11.92 6.54
N LEU A 12 34.44 12.80 7.37
CA LEU A 12 33.13 12.55 8.00
C LEU A 12 31.93 12.77 7.06
N LEU A 13 32.10 13.56 5.99
CA LEU A 13 31.01 14.00 5.12
C LEU A 13 30.14 12.87 4.55
N PRO A 14 30.67 11.73 4.06
CA PRO A 14 29.83 10.68 3.47
C PRO A 14 28.87 10.04 4.49
N SER A 15 29.35 9.72 5.69
CA SER A 15 28.52 9.12 6.74
C SER A 15 27.52 10.15 7.30
N PHE A 16 27.96 11.41 7.46
CA PHE A 16 27.09 12.51 7.86
C PHE A 16 25.96 12.76 6.85
N GLY A 17 26.28 12.80 5.55
CA GLY A 17 25.28 13.02 4.50
C GLY A 17 24.22 11.91 4.46
N ILE A 18 24.61 10.64 4.60
CA ILE A 18 23.67 9.52 4.65
C ILE A 18 22.79 9.60 5.91
N ALA A 19 23.37 9.92 7.06
CA ALA A 19 22.62 10.08 8.31
C ALA A 19 21.61 11.25 8.25
N LEU A 20 21.98 12.35 7.58
CA LEU A 20 21.09 13.49 7.38
C LEU A 20 19.92 13.16 6.44
N VAL A 21 20.19 12.47 5.33
CA VAL A 21 19.13 11.98 4.42
C VAL A 21 18.17 11.06 5.17
N MET A 22 18.68 10.22 6.08
CA MET A 22 17.86 9.35 6.91
C MET A 22 17.01 10.11 7.92
N ALA A 23 17.59 11.11 8.59
CA ALA A 23 16.85 11.99 9.49
C ALA A 23 15.68 12.69 8.77
N LEU A 24 15.86 13.06 7.50
CA LEU A 24 14.84 13.70 6.67
C LEU A 24 13.88 12.72 5.98
N SER A 25 14.23 11.45 5.86
CA SER A 25 13.44 10.46 5.10
C SER A 25 12.03 10.24 5.66
N VAL A 26 11.79 10.58 6.92
CA VAL A 26 10.45 10.56 7.55
C VAL A 26 9.45 11.44 6.78
N TRP A 27 9.91 12.52 6.14
CA TRP A 27 9.08 13.41 5.33
C TRP A 27 8.64 12.81 4.00
N LEU A 28 9.25 11.72 3.55
CA LEU A 28 8.80 10.99 2.36
C LEU A 28 7.55 10.15 2.64
N ILE A 29 7.14 10.03 3.90
CA ILE A 29 5.97 9.25 4.30
C ILE A 29 4.76 10.21 4.31
N PRO A 30 3.63 9.85 3.71
CA PRO A 30 2.45 10.70 3.74
C PRO A 30 1.87 10.81 5.16
N PRO A 31 1.25 11.96 5.53
CA PRO A 31 0.70 12.17 6.85
C PRO A 31 -0.43 11.17 7.19
N TYR A 32 -0.61 10.93 8.49
CA TYR A 32 -1.53 9.94 9.07
C TYR A 32 -2.93 9.96 8.43
N SER A 33 -3.38 8.81 7.91
CA SER A 33 -4.76 8.60 7.46
C SER A 33 -5.43 7.47 8.24
N ASN A 34 -6.71 7.65 8.59
CA ASN A 34 -7.45 6.82 9.56
C ASN A 34 -7.65 5.34 9.16
N GLN A 35 -7.29 4.91 7.94
CA GLN A 35 -7.58 3.54 7.45
C GLN A 35 -6.40 2.57 7.48
N GLY A 36 -5.22 2.95 7.98
CA GLY A 36 -4.00 2.15 7.83
C GLY A 36 -3.05 2.10 9.04
N GLN A 37 -3.57 2.18 10.27
CA GLN A 37 -2.80 2.36 11.50
C GLN A 37 -1.56 1.46 11.61
N SER A 38 -1.66 0.18 11.27
CA SER A 38 -0.52 -0.75 11.35
C SER A 38 0.53 -0.52 10.25
N ARG A 39 0.11 -0.29 9.00
CA ARG A 39 1.01 -0.08 7.85
C ARG A 39 1.79 1.24 7.99
N TRP A 40 1.12 2.29 8.46
CA TRP A 40 1.70 3.62 8.62
C TRP A 40 2.77 3.67 9.72
N LEU A 41 2.56 2.97 10.84
CA LEU A 41 3.56 2.86 11.90
C LEU A 41 4.85 2.16 11.41
N TRP A 42 4.73 1.08 10.64
CA TRP A 42 5.90 0.39 10.08
C TRP A 42 6.69 1.24 9.07
N LEU A 43 6.02 2.13 8.34
CA LEU A 43 6.68 3.08 7.43
C LEU A 43 7.61 4.03 8.20
N ILE A 44 7.20 4.48 9.38
CA ILE A 44 8.00 5.41 10.20
C ILE A 44 9.08 4.67 11.01
N ILE A 45 8.78 3.46 11.50
CA ILE A 45 9.70 2.66 12.33
C ILE A 45 10.96 2.25 11.56
N PHE A 46 10.87 1.94 10.26
CA PHE A 46 12.02 1.40 9.52
C PHE A 46 13.19 2.39 9.34
N PRO A 47 12.97 3.66 8.93
CA PRO A 47 14.01 4.70 9.00
C PRO A 47 14.54 4.95 10.42
N MET A 48 13.67 4.85 11.43
CA MET A 48 14.07 5.03 12.84
C MET A 48 14.98 3.91 13.35
N LEU A 49 14.79 2.66 12.91
CA LEU A 49 15.64 1.53 13.29
C LEU A 49 17.05 1.60 12.67
N LEU A 50 17.18 2.18 11.47
CA LEU A 50 18.46 2.28 10.77
C LEU A 50 19.27 3.53 11.16
N CYS A 51 18.64 4.56 11.71
CA CYS A 51 19.30 5.79 12.14
C CYS A 51 20.36 5.56 13.26
N PRO A 52 20.08 4.80 14.35
CA PRO A 52 21.08 4.44 15.36
C PRO A 52 22.34 3.77 14.78
N ALA A 53 22.17 2.85 13.82
CA ALA A 53 23.30 2.19 13.18
C ALA A 53 24.20 3.18 12.42
N LEU A 54 23.61 4.22 11.82
CA LEU A 54 24.36 5.28 11.14
C LEU A 54 25.06 6.23 12.10
N LEU A 55 24.43 6.55 13.25
CA LEU A 55 25.09 7.31 14.32
C LEU A 55 26.30 6.56 14.85
N VAL A 56 26.17 5.24 15.07
CA VAL A 56 27.29 4.37 15.45
C VAL A 56 28.37 4.43 14.38
N MET A 57 28.02 4.24 13.11
CA MET A 57 28.99 4.31 12.00
C MET A 57 29.72 5.67 11.92
N MET A 58 29.02 6.79 12.11
CA MET A 58 29.64 8.11 12.19
C MET A 58 30.64 8.21 13.34
N ALA A 59 30.29 7.69 14.52
CA ALA A 59 31.18 7.68 15.67
C ALA A 59 32.44 6.84 15.41
N LEU A 60 32.28 5.67 14.80
CA LEU A 60 33.39 4.80 14.44
C LEU A 60 34.28 5.43 13.35
N ASP A 61 33.69 6.13 12.37
CA ASP A 61 34.40 6.73 11.23
C ASP A 61 35.47 7.75 11.66
N SER A 62 35.32 8.37 12.84
CA SER A 62 36.23 9.38 13.37
C SER A 62 37.70 8.92 13.44
N PHE A 63 37.95 7.67 13.88
CA PHE A 63 39.29 7.05 13.87
C PHE A 63 39.33 5.74 13.07
N GLY A 64 38.16 5.12 12.85
CA GLY A 64 38.01 3.86 12.16
C GLY A 64 38.40 3.94 10.69
N ARG A 65 38.28 5.11 10.05
CA ARG A 65 38.76 5.29 8.68
C ARG A 65 40.26 5.10 8.58
N GLU A 66 41.04 5.82 9.38
CA GLU A 66 42.50 5.69 9.39
C GLU A 66 42.97 4.29 9.78
N ILE A 67 42.26 3.63 10.70
CA ILE A 67 42.54 2.24 11.07
C ILE A 67 42.22 1.29 9.90
N SER A 68 41.08 1.46 9.24
CA SER A 68 40.63 0.60 8.14
C SER A 68 41.48 0.75 6.88
N SER A 69 42.11 1.91 6.67
CA SER A 69 42.99 2.22 5.54
C SER A 69 44.48 2.06 5.86
N ASN A 70 44.84 1.58 7.06
CA ASN A 70 46.23 1.46 7.52
C ASN A 70 47.02 2.78 7.46
N THR A 71 46.37 3.91 7.73
CA THR A 71 46.99 5.25 7.74
C THR A 71 47.05 5.86 9.14
N LEU A 72 46.82 5.07 10.20
CA LEU A 72 46.91 5.54 11.58
C LEU A 72 48.34 5.98 11.93
N ALA A 73 49.37 5.23 11.56
CA ALA A 73 50.76 5.65 11.67
C ALA A 73 51.01 7.02 11.02
N ASN A 74 50.49 7.23 9.81
CA ASN A 74 50.62 8.52 9.11
C ASN A 74 49.92 9.66 9.85
N LEU A 75 48.80 9.40 10.53
CA LEU A 75 48.13 10.38 11.39
C LEU A 75 48.97 10.70 12.63
N LEU A 76 49.57 9.68 13.26
CA LEU A 76 50.37 9.81 14.48
C LEU A 76 51.75 10.45 14.23
N ALA A 77 52.27 10.38 13.00
CA ALA A 77 53.54 10.97 12.58
C ALA A 77 53.44 12.45 12.16
N GLN A 78 52.23 13.02 12.10
CA GLN A 78 52.05 14.43 11.70
C GLN A 78 52.71 15.38 12.70
N PRO A 79 53.27 16.53 12.25
CA PRO A 79 53.87 17.55 13.12
C PRO A 79 52.80 18.40 13.82
N ILE A 80 51.80 17.75 14.41
CA ILE A 80 50.68 18.36 15.13
C ILE A 80 50.54 17.63 16.47
N SER A 81 50.29 18.36 17.56
CA SER A 81 50.11 17.72 18.86
C SER A 81 48.90 16.77 18.86
N ARG A 82 49.06 15.58 19.46
CA ARG A 82 48.00 14.58 19.56
C ARG A 82 46.75 15.14 20.25
N THR A 83 46.93 16.03 21.22
CA THR A 83 45.82 16.71 21.89
C THR A 83 45.00 17.57 20.92
N ARG A 84 45.64 18.24 19.96
CA ARG A 84 44.94 19.04 18.94
C ARG A 84 44.22 18.15 17.93
N ILE A 85 44.81 17.02 17.54
CA ILE A 85 44.18 16.00 16.69
C ILE A 85 42.91 15.47 17.38
N TRP A 86 43.03 15.08 18.65
CA TRP A 86 41.91 14.60 19.47
C TRP A 86 40.76 15.61 19.48
N TRP A 87 41.02 16.85 19.92
CA TRP A 87 40.00 17.90 19.99
C TRP A 87 39.33 18.15 18.64
N THR A 88 40.10 18.21 17.55
CA THR A 88 39.52 18.49 16.23
C THR A 88 38.56 17.36 15.81
N LYS A 89 38.96 16.10 15.98
CA LYS A 89 38.14 14.94 15.59
C LYS A 89 36.92 14.77 16.49
N THR A 90 37.06 14.94 17.80
CA THR A 90 35.93 14.78 18.73
C THR A 90 34.94 15.94 18.68
N SER A 91 35.42 17.18 18.55
CA SER A 91 34.52 18.33 18.35
C SER A 91 33.76 18.22 17.03
N LEU A 92 34.42 17.85 15.94
CA LEU A 92 33.76 17.66 14.64
C LEU A 92 32.69 16.56 14.71
N LEU A 93 33.02 15.42 15.34
CA LEU A 93 32.07 14.32 15.53
C LEU A 93 30.87 14.76 16.37
N ALA A 94 31.10 15.45 17.49
CA ALA A 94 30.03 15.92 18.37
C ALA A 94 29.08 16.89 17.64
N THR A 95 29.62 17.87 16.91
CA THR A 95 28.82 18.79 16.09
C THR A 95 28.00 18.06 15.03
N ALA A 96 28.58 17.07 14.36
CA ALA A 96 27.89 16.29 13.34
C ALA A 96 26.75 15.44 13.92
N LEU A 97 26.97 14.76 15.06
CA LEU A 97 25.94 13.97 15.72
C LEU A 97 24.79 14.84 16.24
N LEU A 98 25.09 15.99 16.84
CA LEU A 98 24.07 16.94 17.30
C LEU A 98 23.23 17.50 16.14
N ALA A 99 23.86 17.79 15.00
CA ALA A 99 23.14 18.25 13.82
C ALA A 99 22.17 17.18 13.27
N VAL A 100 22.61 15.92 13.17
CA VAL A 100 21.74 14.82 12.74
C VAL A 100 20.60 14.60 13.73
N PHE A 101 20.91 14.59 15.04
CA PHE A 101 19.91 14.44 16.10
C PHE A 101 18.86 15.55 16.06
N GLY A 102 19.27 16.81 15.93
CA GLY A 102 18.36 17.94 15.86
C GLY A 102 17.44 17.88 14.65
N VAL A 103 17.97 17.54 13.46
CA VAL A 103 17.16 17.38 12.24
C VAL A 103 16.17 16.22 12.36
N TRP A 104 16.60 15.11 12.95
CA TRP A 104 15.74 13.95 13.18
C TRP A 104 14.60 14.27 14.15
N TRP A 105 14.90 14.90 15.29
CA TRP A 105 13.90 15.30 16.28
C TRP A 105 12.90 16.32 15.71
N PHE A 106 13.40 17.34 15.00
CA PHE A 106 12.54 18.31 14.32
C PHE A 106 11.62 17.65 13.30
N SER A 107 12.16 16.70 12.51
CA SER A 107 11.38 15.97 11.51
C SER A 107 10.25 15.16 12.13
N LEU A 108 10.49 14.52 13.29
CA LEU A 108 9.45 13.79 14.02
C LEU A 108 8.36 14.71 14.54
N LEU A 109 8.73 15.82 15.19
CA LEU A 109 7.76 16.78 15.74
C LEU A 109 6.82 17.32 14.65
N MET A 110 7.36 17.61 13.48
CA MET A 110 6.57 18.11 12.35
C MET A 110 5.68 17.03 11.71
N HIS A 111 6.12 15.76 11.72
CA HIS A 111 5.39 14.67 11.06
C HIS A 111 4.36 13.98 11.97
N LEU A 112 4.54 14.03 13.30
CA LEU A 112 3.71 13.34 14.28
C LEU A 112 2.97 14.27 15.28
N PRO A 113 2.40 15.42 14.86
CA PRO A 113 1.83 16.38 15.82
C PRO A 113 0.65 15.80 16.62
N ALA A 114 -0.20 14.99 15.98
CA ALA A 114 -1.37 14.37 16.63
C ALA A 114 -1.00 13.29 17.67
N TRP A 115 0.10 12.56 17.43
CA TRP A 115 0.58 11.54 18.36
C TRP A 115 1.20 12.18 19.60
N PHE A 116 2.05 13.20 19.42
CA PHE A 116 2.63 13.93 20.55
C PHE A 116 1.59 14.72 21.34
N SER A 117 0.58 15.30 20.67
CA SER A 117 -0.50 15.98 21.38
C SER A 117 -1.36 15.03 22.23
N SER A 118 -1.42 13.75 21.88
CA SER A 118 -2.18 12.74 22.63
C SER A 118 -1.36 12.01 23.69
N ASN A 119 -0.03 11.97 23.58
CA ASN A 119 0.88 11.29 24.51
C ASN A 119 2.07 12.18 24.93
N PRO A 120 1.85 13.23 25.77
CA PRO A 120 2.92 14.14 26.17
C PRO A 120 4.03 13.45 26.99
N GLU A 121 3.71 12.51 27.88
CA GLU A 121 4.71 11.79 28.68
C GLU A 121 5.65 10.93 27.80
N GLY A 122 5.10 10.24 26.80
CA GLY A 122 5.89 9.44 25.87
C GLY A 122 6.83 10.27 24.97
N MET A 123 6.55 11.57 24.80
CA MET A 123 7.45 12.48 24.07
C MET A 123 8.75 12.72 24.84
N ASP A 124 8.64 13.01 26.14
CA ASP A 124 9.79 13.30 27.01
C ASP A 124 10.67 12.06 27.17
N ASP A 125 10.05 10.89 27.34
CA ASP A 125 10.73 9.60 27.40
C ASP A 125 11.51 9.28 26.13
N MET A 126 10.88 9.50 24.96
CA MET A 126 11.53 9.27 23.67
C MET A 126 12.71 10.22 23.45
N PHE A 127 12.57 11.50 23.82
CA PHE A 127 13.64 12.48 23.73
C PHE A 127 14.84 12.10 24.61
N MET A 128 14.56 11.69 25.85
CA MET A 128 15.57 11.25 26.81
C MET A 128 16.32 10.02 26.30
N ALA A 129 15.60 8.98 25.86
CA ALA A 129 16.19 7.76 25.31
C ALA A 129 17.08 8.05 24.09
N ALA A 130 16.63 8.91 23.18
CA ALA A 130 17.39 9.27 21.99
C ALA A 130 18.64 10.10 22.34
N THR A 131 18.55 10.99 23.33
CA THR A 131 19.71 11.76 23.83
C THR A 131 20.76 10.84 24.46
N LEU A 132 20.32 9.88 25.30
CA LEU A 132 21.21 8.88 25.90
C LEU A 132 21.86 7.99 24.83
N LEU A 133 21.13 7.62 23.79
CA LEU A 133 21.69 6.89 22.66
C LEU A 133 22.82 7.69 21.98
N VAL A 134 22.61 8.98 21.68
CA VAL A 134 23.66 9.80 21.04
C VAL A 134 24.90 9.92 21.93
N LEU A 135 24.74 10.10 23.24
CA LEU A 135 25.84 10.19 24.20
C LEU A 135 26.64 8.88 24.29
N THR A 136 25.93 7.76 24.44
CA THR A 136 26.54 6.43 24.54
C THR A 136 27.22 6.02 23.25
N VAL A 137 26.65 6.38 22.09
CA VAL A 137 27.26 6.16 20.77
C VAL A 137 28.51 7.01 20.57
N PHE A 138 28.48 8.30 20.94
CA PHE A 138 29.64 9.19 20.83
C PHE A 138 30.83 8.66 21.63
N SER A 139 30.60 8.33 22.91
CA SER A 139 31.66 7.85 23.81
C SER A 139 32.08 6.41 23.51
N GLY A 140 31.10 5.51 23.35
CA GLY A 140 31.30 4.10 23.08
C GLY A 140 31.96 3.84 21.73
N GLY A 141 31.60 4.60 20.69
CA GLY A 141 32.21 4.51 19.36
C GLY A 141 33.68 4.93 19.36
N LEU A 142 34.01 6.04 20.03
CA LEU A 142 35.40 6.50 20.18
C LEU A 142 36.25 5.48 20.95
N CYS A 143 35.72 4.97 22.06
CA CYS A 143 36.44 4.04 22.93
C CYS A 143 36.63 2.68 22.25
N SER A 144 35.57 2.09 21.71
CA SER A 144 35.60 0.75 21.13
C SER A 144 36.50 0.68 19.88
N VAL A 145 36.49 1.68 18.99
CA VAL A 145 37.37 1.70 17.81
C VAL A 145 38.84 1.71 18.21
N LEU A 146 39.21 2.44 19.26
CA LEU A 146 40.59 2.53 19.73
C LEU A 146 41.05 1.27 20.48
N ILE A 147 40.14 0.60 21.20
CA ILE A 147 40.42 -0.67 21.87
C ILE A 147 40.65 -1.79 20.85
N PHE A 148 39.68 -2.02 19.97
CA PHE A 148 39.72 -3.18 19.08
C PHE A 148 40.62 -2.99 17.87
N ARG A 149 40.88 -1.73 17.48
CA ARG A 149 41.52 -1.39 16.19
C ARG A 149 40.87 -2.11 15.00
N GLN A 150 39.59 -2.44 15.13
CA GLN A 150 38.80 -3.14 14.14
C GLN A 150 37.37 -2.62 14.19
N VAL A 151 36.93 -2.01 13.08
CA VAL A 151 35.64 -1.30 13.06
C VAL A 151 34.44 -2.24 13.21
N GLY A 152 34.55 -3.47 12.67
CA GLY A 152 33.49 -4.48 12.80
C GLY A 152 33.19 -4.85 14.26
N ALA A 153 34.23 -5.13 15.06
CA ALA A 153 34.04 -5.40 16.49
C ALA A 153 33.53 -4.16 17.24
N ALA A 154 34.14 -3.00 16.96
CA ALA A 154 33.80 -1.76 17.63
C ALA A 154 32.32 -1.35 17.43
N PHE A 155 31.75 -1.60 16.24
CA PHE A 155 30.32 -1.38 15.95
C PHE A 155 29.41 -2.10 16.97
N TRP A 156 29.64 -3.39 17.17
CA TRP A 156 28.82 -4.21 18.06
C TRP A 156 28.97 -3.82 19.52
N PHE A 157 30.20 -3.60 19.99
CA PHE A 157 30.43 -3.19 21.37
C PHE A 157 29.83 -1.83 21.69
N THR A 158 29.78 -0.91 20.72
CA THR A 158 29.13 0.40 20.89
C THR A 158 27.63 0.28 21.15
N LEU A 159 26.97 -0.75 20.60
CA LEU A 159 25.53 -0.98 20.76
C LEU A 159 25.21 -1.87 21.97
N ILE A 160 25.98 -2.96 22.12
CA ILE A 160 25.74 -4.00 23.11
C ILE A 160 26.06 -3.53 24.54
N VAL A 161 27.18 -2.83 24.74
CA VAL A 161 27.63 -2.47 26.09
C VAL A 161 26.63 -1.55 26.79
N PRO A 162 26.13 -0.45 26.16
CA PRO A 162 25.10 0.38 26.76
C PRO A 162 23.80 -0.39 27.03
N ALA A 163 23.36 -1.24 26.09
CA ALA A 163 22.15 -2.05 26.28
C ALA A 163 22.28 -3.03 27.44
N ALA A 164 23.42 -3.72 27.56
CA ALA A 164 23.71 -4.63 28.66
C ALA A 164 23.80 -3.89 30.01
N LEU A 165 24.41 -2.69 30.03
CA LEU A 165 24.43 -1.86 31.22
C LEU A 165 23.02 -1.44 31.65
N ALA A 166 22.19 -0.97 30.71
CA ALA A 166 20.80 -0.59 31.00
C ALA A 166 20.01 -1.78 31.58
N MET A 167 20.14 -2.98 30.99
CA MET A 167 19.49 -4.19 31.50
C MET A 167 19.99 -4.60 32.88
N LEU A 168 21.30 -4.58 33.10
CA LEU A 168 21.90 -4.96 34.37
C LEU A 168 21.52 -3.97 35.47
N THR A 169 21.48 -2.68 35.15
CA THR A 169 20.99 -1.64 36.07
C THR A 169 19.54 -1.89 36.43
N GLY A 170 18.65 -2.13 35.46
CA GLY A 170 17.25 -2.47 35.72
C GLY A 170 17.09 -3.70 36.63
N TYR A 171 17.83 -4.77 36.36
CA TYR A 171 17.81 -5.97 37.19
C TYR A 171 18.29 -5.71 38.63
N CYS A 172 19.37 -4.93 38.80
CA CYS A 172 19.92 -4.64 40.11
C CYS A 172 19.03 -3.70 40.93
N THR A 173 18.36 -2.74 40.30
CA THR A 173 17.50 -1.78 41.00
C THR A 173 16.25 -2.45 41.56
N ASP A 174 15.66 -3.39 40.82
CA ASP A 174 14.52 -4.18 41.31
C ASP A 174 14.94 -5.12 42.45
N LYS A 175 16.10 -5.77 42.32
CA LYS A 175 16.53 -6.81 43.27
C LYS A 175 17.08 -6.25 44.60
N PHE A 176 17.69 -5.06 44.59
CA PHE A 176 18.45 -4.55 45.75
C PHE A 176 17.91 -3.24 46.36
N GLY A 177 16.80 -2.69 45.85
CA GLY A 177 16.03 -1.63 46.53
C GLY A 177 16.40 -0.18 46.19
N ASP A 178 15.38 0.68 46.30
CA ASP A 178 15.25 2.04 45.77
C ASP A 178 16.07 3.14 46.45
N VAL A 179 16.77 3.92 45.61
CA VAL A 179 17.12 5.33 45.90
C VAL A 179 16.51 6.28 44.85
N LEU A 180 16.22 5.80 43.63
CA LEU A 180 15.67 6.54 42.48
C LEU A 180 14.84 5.57 41.61
N SER A 181 13.92 6.06 40.77
CA SER A 181 13.18 5.22 39.81
C SER A 181 14.12 4.48 38.83
N HIS A 182 13.70 3.28 38.38
CA HIS A 182 14.43 2.42 37.44
C HIS A 182 15.04 3.19 36.26
N GLU A 183 14.26 4.06 35.64
CA GLU A 183 14.68 4.87 34.50
C GLU A 183 15.75 5.90 34.85
N ARG A 184 15.64 6.52 36.03
CA ARG A 184 16.63 7.50 36.50
C ARG A 184 17.97 6.83 36.80
N ASN A 185 17.95 5.61 37.33
CA ASN A 185 19.17 4.82 37.56
C ASN A 185 19.86 4.44 36.25
N ILE A 186 19.10 3.98 35.24
CA ILE A 186 19.63 3.67 33.91
C ILE A 186 20.29 4.93 33.31
N THR A 187 19.61 6.08 33.39
CA THR A 187 20.13 7.36 32.93
C THR A 187 21.46 7.72 33.61
N VAL A 188 21.55 7.61 34.94
CA VAL A 188 22.79 7.87 35.69
C VAL A 188 23.93 6.97 35.20
N VAL A 189 23.69 5.65 35.10
CA VAL A 189 24.72 4.69 34.68
C VAL A 189 25.21 4.95 33.25
N LEU A 190 24.30 5.24 32.32
CA LEU A 190 24.67 5.53 30.93
C LEU A 190 25.40 6.87 30.76
N VAL A 191 25.05 7.88 31.56
CA VAL A 191 25.80 9.15 31.61
C VAL A 191 27.20 8.93 32.20
N THR A 192 27.33 8.18 33.30
CA THR A 192 28.62 7.83 33.88
C THR A 192 29.49 7.03 32.91
N TYR A 193 28.92 6.03 32.23
CA TYR A 193 29.58 5.29 31.15
C TYR A 193 30.09 6.22 30.05
N SER A 194 29.27 7.17 29.62
CA SER A 194 29.62 8.10 28.55
C SER A 194 30.77 9.02 28.94
N ILE A 195 30.78 9.56 30.17
CA ILE A 195 31.88 10.38 30.69
C ILE A 195 33.17 9.55 30.79
N ALA A 196 33.10 8.38 31.43
CA ALA A 196 34.25 7.51 31.63
C ALA A 196 34.86 7.04 30.29
N GLY A 197 34.00 6.62 29.36
CA GLY A 197 34.40 6.18 28.02
C GLY A 197 35.12 7.26 27.22
N TYR A 198 34.71 8.54 27.34
CA TYR A 198 35.35 9.65 26.63
C TYR A 198 36.78 9.89 27.15
N PHE A 199 36.95 9.95 28.48
CA PHE A 199 38.26 10.14 29.08
C PHE A 199 39.19 8.94 28.84
N TRP A 200 38.64 7.73 28.84
CA TRP A 200 39.41 6.53 28.50
C TRP A 200 39.83 6.52 27.03
N ALA A 201 38.92 6.81 26.10
CA ALA A 201 39.23 6.93 24.68
C ALA A 201 40.33 7.98 24.43
N ARG A 202 40.26 9.13 25.12
CA ARG A 202 41.32 10.15 25.09
C ARG A 202 42.66 9.59 25.56
N ARG A 203 42.67 8.86 26.67
CA ARG A 203 43.88 8.23 27.21
C ARG A 203 44.47 7.19 26.24
N LEU A 204 43.62 6.37 25.62
CA LEU A 204 44.02 5.38 24.63
C LEU A 204 44.66 6.03 23.40
N PHE A 205 44.05 7.09 22.86
CA PHE A 205 44.57 7.79 21.70
C PHE A 205 45.90 8.49 21.99
N LEU A 206 46.02 9.19 23.12
CA LEU A 206 47.25 9.90 23.47
C LEU A 206 48.43 8.93 23.66
N ARG A 207 48.18 7.71 24.15
CA ARG A 207 49.17 6.64 24.32
C ARG A 207 49.26 5.69 23.13
N ALA A 208 48.55 5.94 22.03
CA ALA A 208 48.54 5.05 20.89
C ALA A 208 49.94 4.93 20.27
N GLN A 209 50.39 3.69 20.11
CA GLN A 209 51.57 3.32 19.35
C GLN A 209 51.10 2.38 18.23
N ASP A 210 51.50 2.68 17.01
CA ASP A 210 51.21 1.81 15.86
C ASP A 210 52.38 0.85 15.70
N VAL A 211 52.30 -0.30 16.38
CA VAL A 211 53.17 -1.43 16.05
C VAL A 211 52.56 -2.05 14.80
N HIS A 212 53.27 -1.93 13.67
CA HIS A 212 52.84 -2.54 12.42
C HIS A 212 52.48 -4.01 12.70
N TRP A 213 51.22 -4.37 12.54
CA TRP A 213 50.81 -5.77 12.52
C TRP A 213 51.41 -6.38 11.26
N THR A 214 52.54 -7.06 11.38
CA THR A 214 53.23 -7.74 10.28
C THR A 214 52.46 -9.00 9.88
N GLY A 215 51.29 -8.82 9.25
CA GLY A 215 50.67 -9.82 8.37
C GLY A 215 50.54 -11.24 8.91
N GLY A 216 50.45 -11.44 10.23
CA GLY A 216 50.12 -12.74 10.80
C GLY A 216 48.64 -13.01 10.62
N ASN A 217 48.31 -14.18 10.05
CA ASN A 217 46.96 -14.76 10.12
C ASN A 217 46.40 -14.48 11.52
N ILE A 218 45.14 -14.02 11.61
CA ILE A 218 44.39 -14.16 12.86
C ILE A 218 44.17 -15.66 13.04
N ALA A 219 45.20 -16.36 13.49
CA ALA A 219 45.08 -17.71 13.99
C ALA A 219 44.42 -17.55 15.35
N LEU A 220 43.14 -17.95 15.43
CA LEU A 220 42.50 -18.22 16.71
C LEU A 220 43.47 -19.04 17.59
N PRO A 221 43.54 -18.79 18.91
CA PRO A 221 44.39 -19.56 19.81
C PRO A 221 44.18 -21.06 19.56
N ALA A 222 45.28 -21.82 19.56
CA ALA A 222 45.34 -23.25 19.19
C ALA A 222 44.36 -24.15 19.98
N TRP A 223 43.76 -23.63 21.05
CA TRP A 223 42.76 -24.29 21.90
C TRP A 223 41.56 -24.83 21.12
N PHE A 224 41.16 -24.21 20.01
CA PHE A 224 39.98 -24.65 19.25
C PHE A 224 40.23 -25.73 18.18
N LYS A 225 41.46 -26.24 17.99
CA LYS A 225 41.85 -27.19 16.90
C LYS A 225 41.45 -26.79 15.45
N LEU A 226 40.78 -25.65 15.24
CA LEU A 226 40.43 -25.05 13.95
C LEU A 226 41.63 -24.86 12.98
N PRO A 227 42.88 -24.57 13.44
CA PRO A 227 44.03 -24.49 12.54
C PRO A 227 44.31 -25.79 11.74
N ARG A 228 43.94 -26.97 12.28
CA ARG A 228 44.09 -28.26 11.57
C ARG A 228 43.12 -28.44 10.42
N MET A 229 41.92 -27.84 10.46
CA MET A 229 41.02 -27.79 9.29
C MET A 229 41.57 -26.88 8.19
N PHE A 230 42.35 -25.86 8.55
CA PHE A 230 42.84 -24.86 7.60
C PHE A 230 44.17 -25.25 6.94
N ALA A 231 45.02 -26.04 7.60
CA ALA A 231 46.17 -26.69 6.96
C ALA A 231 45.77 -27.71 5.86
N GLN A 232 44.51 -28.17 5.83
CA GLN A 232 44.00 -29.05 4.77
C GLN A 232 43.66 -28.31 3.48
N SER A 233 43.50 -26.98 3.46
CA SER A 233 43.10 -26.23 2.25
C SER A 233 44.16 -26.33 1.13
N ALA A 234 45.45 -26.28 1.49
CA ALA A 234 46.56 -26.48 0.56
C ALA A 234 46.62 -27.94 0.02
N LYS A 235 46.30 -28.94 0.85
CA LYS A 235 46.17 -30.35 0.41
C LYS A 235 44.92 -30.58 -0.46
N LEU A 236 43.83 -29.88 -0.18
CA LEU A 236 42.57 -29.93 -0.93
C LEU A 236 42.66 -29.24 -2.30
N ALA A 237 43.49 -28.20 -2.42
CA ALA A 237 43.69 -27.47 -3.67
C ALA A 237 44.16 -28.37 -4.84
N GLY A 238 44.97 -29.40 -4.55
CA GLY A 238 45.45 -30.36 -5.56
C GLY A 238 44.47 -31.47 -5.95
N ARG A 239 43.44 -31.77 -5.14
CA ARG A 239 42.49 -32.88 -5.38
C ARG A 239 41.04 -32.45 -5.63
N ARG A 240 40.58 -31.31 -5.07
CA ARG A 240 39.19 -30.82 -5.15
C ARG A 240 39.14 -29.28 -5.17
N PRO A 241 39.39 -28.62 -6.31
CA PRO A 241 39.53 -27.15 -6.40
C PRO A 241 38.27 -26.38 -5.99
N ARG A 242 37.06 -26.92 -6.24
CA ARG A 242 35.79 -26.28 -5.83
C ARG A 242 35.59 -26.30 -4.31
N LEU A 243 35.98 -27.39 -3.64
CA LEU A 243 35.88 -27.49 -2.18
C LEU A 243 36.88 -26.55 -1.50
N ALA A 244 38.08 -26.43 -2.07
CA ALA A 244 39.08 -25.48 -1.58
C ALA A 244 38.57 -24.03 -1.64
N LEU A 245 37.87 -23.65 -2.72
CA LEU A 245 37.20 -22.34 -2.83
C LEU A 245 36.13 -22.16 -1.74
N ILE A 246 35.25 -23.14 -1.53
CA ILE A 246 34.21 -23.06 -0.48
C ILE A 246 34.83 -22.85 0.91
N VAL A 247 35.81 -23.68 1.29
CA VAL A 247 36.48 -23.59 2.59
C VAL A 247 37.16 -22.24 2.77
N LYS A 248 37.75 -21.70 1.69
CA LYS A 248 38.35 -20.37 1.69
C LYS A 248 37.32 -19.25 1.89
N GLU A 249 36.14 -19.34 1.28
CA GLU A 249 35.06 -18.37 1.52
C GLU A 249 34.56 -18.42 2.98
N PHE A 250 34.47 -19.60 3.59
CA PHE A 250 34.16 -19.73 5.02
C PHE A 250 35.23 -19.09 5.92
N GLN A 251 36.51 -19.20 5.55
CA GLN A 251 37.62 -18.57 6.29
C GLN A 251 37.56 -17.04 6.24
N LEU A 252 37.14 -16.46 5.12
CA LEU A 252 36.99 -15.01 4.99
C LEU A 252 36.02 -14.44 6.04
N HIS A 253 35.03 -15.25 6.46
CA HIS A 253 33.99 -14.84 7.41
C HIS A 253 34.30 -15.10 8.89
N GLN A 254 35.56 -15.37 9.26
CA GLN A 254 35.96 -15.66 10.65
C GLN A 254 35.55 -14.56 11.65
N SER A 255 35.63 -13.28 11.26
CA SER A 255 35.23 -12.18 12.15
C SER A 255 33.72 -12.19 12.42
N GLN A 256 32.90 -12.53 11.42
CA GLN A 256 31.45 -12.65 11.55
C GLN A 256 31.07 -13.82 12.45
N PHE A 257 31.80 -14.93 12.43
CA PHE A 257 31.58 -16.04 13.36
C PHE A 257 31.84 -15.65 14.82
N ILE A 258 32.92 -14.91 15.09
CA ILE A 258 33.22 -14.42 16.45
C ILE A 258 32.09 -13.51 16.93
N ILE A 259 31.68 -12.57 16.10
CA ILE A 259 30.59 -11.64 16.41
C ILE A 259 29.28 -12.41 16.65
N ALA A 260 28.95 -13.37 15.79
CA ALA A 260 27.74 -14.17 15.94
C ALA A 260 27.75 -15.01 17.22
N GLY A 261 28.91 -15.52 17.64
CA GLY A 261 29.09 -16.20 18.92
C GLY A 261 28.82 -15.28 20.12
N VAL A 262 29.35 -14.06 20.10
CA VAL A 262 29.08 -13.05 21.14
C VAL A 262 27.60 -12.68 21.16
N LEU A 263 26.99 -12.47 19.99
CA LEU A 263 25.57 -12.15 19.88
C LEU A 263 24.68 -13.30 20.39
N ALA A 264 25.04 -14.56 20.12
CA ALA A 264 24.35 -15.74 20.66
C ALA A 264 24.40 -15.79 22.19
N LEU A 265 25.58 -15.56 22.78
CA LEU A 265 25.74 -15.53 24.23
C LEU A 265 24.88 -14.43 24.87
N LEU A 266 24.87 -13.23 24.29
CA LEU A 266 24.03 -12.14 24.78
C LEU A 266 22.54 -12.43 24.62
N HIS A 267 22.13 -13.07 23.51
CA HIS A 267 20.74 -13.46 23.31
C HIS A 267 20.30 -14.50 24.35
N LEU A 268 21.15 -15.47 24.65
CA LEU A 268 20.91 -16.44 25.72
C LEU A 268 20.75 -15.73 27.08
N THR A 269 21.65 -14.81 27.42
CA THR A 269 21.51 -13.98 28.62
C THR A 269 20.19 -13.22 28.64
N MET A 270 19.76 -12.69 27.48
CA MET A 270 18.50 -11.97 27.34
C MET A 270 17.27 -12.87 27.55
N ILE A 271 17.32 -14.12 27.08
CA ILE A 271 16.27 -15.12 27.30
C ILE A 271 16.17 -15.46 28.79
N VAL A 272 17.32 -15.65 29.46
CA VAL A 272 17.37 -15.91 30.91
C VAL A 272 16.83 -14.73 31.70
N LEU A 273 17.20 -13.49 31.34
CA LEU A 273 16.68 -12.27 31.94
C LEU A 273 15.16 -12.17 31.78
N ARG A 274 14.63 -12.43 30.58
CA ARG A 274 13.19 -12.44 30.31
C ARG A 274 12.40 -13.45 31.14
N HIS A 275 13.02 -14.58 31.48
CA HIS A 275 12.38 -15.58 32.32
C HIS A 275 12.51 -15.27 33.82
N SER A 276 13.63 -14.67 34.22
CA SER A 276 14.00 -14.48 35.63
C SER A 276 13.57 -13.14 36.22
N TYR A 277 13.27 -12.12 35.39
CA TYR A 277 13.05 -10.75 35.84
C TYR A 277 11.65 -10.25 35.43
N ALA A 278 10.73 -10.18 36.40
CA ALA A 278 9.33 -9.77 36.17
C ALA A 278 9.18 -8.27 35.85
N GLY A 279 10.04 -7.41 36.40
CA GLY A 279 10.04 -5.95 36.18
C GLY A 279 10.39 -5.50 34.76
N LEU A 280 10.70 -6.42 33.84
CA LEU A 280 10.93 -6.12 32.42
C LEU A 280 9.75 -5.43 31.74
N LYS A 281 8.51 -5.69 32.20
CA LYS A 281 7.27 -5.12 31.64
C LYS A 281 6.90 -3.76 32.24
N GLU A 282 7.57 -3.36 33.33
CA GLU A 282 7.21 -2.14 34.06
C GLU A 282 7.94 -0.91 33.52
N ALA A 283 9.11 -1.09 32.90
CA ALA A 283 9.87 -0.04 32.25
C ALA A 283 9.84 -0.19 30.73
N TRP A 284 9.23 0.77 30.04
CA TRP A 284 9.05 0.74 28.58
C TRP A 284 10.37 0.54 27.83
N ALA A 285 11.46 1.15 28.29
CA ALA A 285 12.78 1.05 27.68
C ALA A 285 13.36 -0.36 27.78
N LEU A 286 13.17 -1.04 28.91
CA LEU A 286 13.67 -2.41 29.12
C LEU A 286 12.85 -3.42 28.32
N GLU A 287 11.52 -3.27 28.31
CA GLU A 287 10.63 -4.08 27.47
C GLU A 287 10.95 -3.90 25.98
N PHE A 288 11.17 -2.65 25.55
CA PHE A 288 11.52 -2.34 24.17
C PHE A 288 12.85 -2.98 23.76
N VAL A 289 13.91 -2.82 24.54
CA VAL A 289 15.21 -3.42 24.22
C VAL A 289 15.12 -4.95 24.26
N ALA A 290 14.36 -5.52 25.20
CA ALA A 290 14.08 -6.95 25.28
C ALA A 290 13.40 -7.49 24.02
N PHE A 291 12.36 -6.77 23.57
CA PHE A 291 11.57 -7.12 22.40
C PHE A 291 12.37 -6.97 21.11
N GLN A 292 13.20 -5.93 20.98
CA GLN A 292 13.95 -5.65 19.77
C GLN A 292 15.26 -6.44 19.65
N PHE A 293 15.66 -7.20 20.67
CA PHE A 293 16.96 -7.87 20.67
C PHE A 293 17.18 -8.78 19.45
N TRP A 294 16.13 -9.48 18.98
CA TRP A 294 16.22 -10.35 17.80
C TRP A 294 16.57 -9.58 16.51
N THR A 295 16.24 -8.29 16.41
CA THR A 295 16.56 -7.47 15.23
C THR A 295 18.06 -7.30 15.01
N LEU A 296 18.87 -7.45 16.06
CA LEU A 296 20.33 -7.43 15.95
C LEU A 296 20.83 -8.50 14.97
N TRP A 297 20.20 -9.67 14.94
CA TRP A 297 20.58 -10.73 13.99
C TRP A 297 20.32 -10.35 12.53
N VAL A 298 19.35 -9.46 12.25
CA VAL A 298 19.07 -8.95 10.90
C VAL A 298 20.24 -8.12 10.35
N VAL A 299 21.11 -7.60 11.22
CA VAL A 299 22.36 -6.92 10.82
C VAL A 299 23.42 -7.90 10.30
N MET A 300 23.34 -9.20 10.63
CA MET A 300 24.32 -10.19 10.16
C MET A 300 24.32 -10.37 8.63
N PRO A 301 23.16 -10.56 7.95
CA PRO A 301 23.09 -10.54 6.49
C PRO A 301 23.79 -9.34 5.84
N LEU A 302 23.59 -8.14 6.41
CA LEU A 302 24.21 -6.90 5.96
C LEU A 302 25.75 -6.98 6.08
N LEU A 303 26.27 -7.39 7.24
CA LEU A 303 27.72 -7.47 7.48
C LEU A 303 28.41 -8.55 6.65
N ILE A 304 27.77 -9.71 6.50
CA ILE A 304 28.25 -10.82 5.67
C ILE A 304 28.32 -10.36 4.22
N GLY A 305 27.25 -9.73 3.72
CA GLY A 305 27.23 -9.15 2.37
C GLY A 305 28.32 -8.10 2.17
N CYS A 306 28.45 -7.13 3.08
CA CYS A 306 29.43 -6.05 3.00
C CYS A 306 30.88 -6.56 2.98
N ALA A 307 31.19 -7.62 3.71
CA ALA A 307 32.54 -8.16 3.82
C ALA A 307 32.94 -9.07 2.64
N ALA A 308 31.98 -9.70 1.97
CA ALA A 308 32.22 -10.82 1.05
C ALA A 308 33.24 -10.53 -0.07
N VAL A 309 33.25 -9.31 -0.62
CA VAL A 309 34.24 -8.87 -1.62
C VAL A 309 35.14 -7.76 -1.06
N ALA A 310 34.62 -6.93 -0.14
CA ALA A 310 35.34 -5.76 0.31
C ALA A 310 36.55 -6.10 1.21
N GLU A 311 36.49 -7.17 2.02
CA GLU A 311 37.65 -7.62 2.81
C GLU A 311 38.79 -8.14 1.92
N GLU A 312 38.48 -8.79 0.80
CA GLU A 312 39.51 -9.29 -0.12
C GLU A 312 40.27 -8.17 -0.81
N ARG A 313 39.58 -7.06 -1.07
CA ARG A 313 40.19 -5.83 -1.58
C ARG A 313 41.04 -5.16 -0.53
N LYS A 314 40.55 -5.07 0.71
CA LYS A 314 41.30 -4.53 1.85
C LYS A 314 42.60 -5.31 2.08
N LEU A 315 42.54 -6.64 1.96
CA LEU A 315 43.69 -7.53 2.10
C LEU A 315 44.58 -7.62 0.84
N GLY A 316 44.18 -7.00 -0.28
CA GLY A 316 44.92 -7.06 -1.54
C GLY A 316 44.95 -8.44 -2.21
N THR A 317 44.07 -9.37 -1.81
CA THR A 317 44.07 -10.76 -2.31
C THR A 317 43.19 -10.98 -3.53
N LEU A 318 42.28 -10.04 -3.85
CA LEU A 318 41.32 -10.20 -4.95
C LEU A 318 41.99 -10.45 -6.32
N GLU A 319 43.09 -9.76 -6.62
CA GLU A 319 43.79 -9.91 -7.90
C GLU A 319 44.36 -11.32 -8.06
N GLY A 320 45.08 -11.81 -7.05
CA GLY A 320 45.62 -13.18 -7.05
C GLY A 320 44.52 -14.24 -7.13
N GLN A 321 43.34 -13.99 -6.54
CA GLN A 321 42.21 -14.91 -6.61
C GLN A 321 41.60 -14.98 -8.02
N LEU A 322 41.47 -13.85 -8.70
CA LEU A 322 40.95 -13.80 -10.08
C LEU A 322 41.87 -14.50 -11.08
N CYS A 323 43.13 -14.75 -10.70
CA CYS A 323 44.12 -15.51 -11.46
C CYS A 323 44.12 -17.02 -11.18
N LEU A 324 43.33 -17.51 -10.22
CA LEU A 324 43.19 -18.94 -9.97
C LEU A 324 42.65 -19.66 -11.23
N PRO A 325 43.02 -20.93 -11.47
CA PRO A 325 42.58 -21.72 -12.64
C PRO A 325 41.12 -22.21 -12.51
N ALA A 326 40.22 -21.34 -12.06
CA ALA A 326 38.79 -21.55 -11.99
C ALA A 326 38.08 -20.43 -12.75
N ARG A 327 37.02 -20.76 -13.50
CA ARG A 327 36.23 -19.75 -14.23
C ARG A 327 35.73 -18.68 -13.25
N ARG A 328 35.85 -17.39 -13.62
CA ARG A 328 35.38 -16.26 -12.78
C ARG A 328 33.90 -16.37 -12.38
N ARG A 329 33.05 -16.93 -13.26
CA ARG A 329 31.64 -17.23 -12.93
C ARG A 329 31.52 -18.23 -11.78
N THR A 330 32.35 -19.26 -11.76
CA THR A 330 32.35 -20.28 -10.70
C THR A 330 32.85 -19.69 -9.37
N GLN A 331 33.90 -18.88 -9.39
CA GLN A 331 34.37 -18.17 -8.19
C GLN A 331 33.28 -17.27 -7.62
N PHE A 332 32.60 -16.50 -8.49
CA PHE A 332 31.48 -15.63 -8.11
C PHE A 332 30.31 -16.41 -7.50
N VAL A 333 29.85 -17.49 -8.14
CA VAL A 333 28.72 -18.29 -7.65
C VAL A 333 29.04 -18.96 -6.32
N ILE A 334 30.25 -19.49 -6.14
CA ILE A 334 30.67 -20.08 -4.86
C ILE A 334 30.69 -19.02 -3.76
N LYS A 335 31.29 -17.86 -4.02
CA LYS A 335 31.33 -16.74 -3.08
C LYS A 335 29.93 -16.26 -2.69
N PHE A 336 29.08 -15.97 -3.67
CA PHE A 336 27.71 -15.56 -3.43
C PHE A 336 26.92 -16.63 -2.66
N GLY A 337 27.05 -17.90 -3.04
CA GLY A 337 26.34 -19.01 -2.41
C GLY A 337 26.75 -19.24 -0.95
N VAL A 338 28.05 -19.21 -0.64
CA VAL A 338 28.55 -19.33 0.74
C VAL A 338 28.08 -18.14 1.58
N ALA A 339 28.24 -16.92 1.08
CA ALA A 339 27.85 -15.71 1.80
C ALA A 339 26.32 -15.63 2.00
N LEU A 340 25.51 -16.03 1.02
CA LEU A 340 24.05 -16.13 1.14
C LEU A 340 23.66 -17.18 2.18
N GLY A 341 24.29 -18.36 2.16
CA GLY A 341 24.04 -19.41 3.14
C GLY A 341 24.31 -18.95 4.58
N LEU A 342 25.43 -18.25 4.79
CA LEU A 342 25.77 -17.65 6.09
C LEU A 342 24.77 -16.55 6.49
N ALA A 343 24.39 -15.69 5.54
CA ALA A 343 23.42 -14.63 5.78
C ALA A 343 22.06 -15.20 6.21
N LEU A 344 21.57 -16.23 5.53
CA LEU A 344 20.32 -16.92 5.89
C LEU A 344 20.43 -17.63 7.24
N PHE A 345 21.55 -18.29 7.50
CA PHE A 345 21.77 -18.98 8.77
C PHE A 345 21.75 -18.00 9.95
N PHE A 346 22.49 -16.90 9.87
CA PHE A 346 22.54 -15.93 10.98
C PHE A 346 21.36 -14.98 11.03
N GLY A 347 20.80 -14.57 9.89
CA GLY A 347 19.72 -13.59 9.83
C GLY A 347 18.31 -14.16 9.92
N PHE A 348 18.12 -15.44 9.58
CA PHE A 348 16.81 -16.10 9.59
C PHE A 348 16.75 -17.28 10.56
N VAL A 349 17.71 -18.21 10.47
CA VAL A 349 17.68 -19.44 11.31
C VAL A 349 17.96 -19.12 12.78
N MET A 350 18.99 -18.36 13.10
CA MET A 350 19.36 -18.06 14.49
C MET A 350 18.27 -17.33 15.29
N PRO A 351 17.64 -16.25 14.78
CA PRO A 351 16.51 -15.62 15.47
C PRO A 351 15.38 -16.60 15.73
N LEU A 352 15.02 -17.40 14.71
CA LEU A 352 13.95 -18.38 14.82
C LEU A 352 14.27 -19.46 15.86
N LEU A 353 15.53 -19.89 15.95
CA LEU A 353 15.99 -20.85 16.96
C LEU A 353 15.87 -20.28 18.39
N PHE A 354 16.14 -18.99 18.58
CA PHE A 354 16.13 -18.36 19.91
C PHE A 354 14.73 -17.88 20.35
N GLU A 355 13.92 -17.37 19.43
CA GLU A 355 12.66 -16.68 19.75
C GLU A 355 11.41 -17.42 19.25
N GLY A 356 11.55 -18.34 18.29
CA GLY A 356 10.43 -19.06 17.70
C GLY A 356 9.34 -18.14 17.16
N GLY A 357 8.08 -18.39 17.56
CA GLY A 357 6.91 -17.61 17.15
C GLY A 357 6.76 -16.23 17.82
N ARG A 358 7.69 -15.83 18.71
CA ARG A 358 7.67 -14.48 19.33
C ARG A 358 8.16 -13.40 18.37
N ILE A 359 8.82 -13.77 17.27
CA ILE A 359 9.22 -12.84 16.23
C ILE A 359 7.97 -12.42 15.46
N LEU A 360 7.71 -11.11 15.42
CA LEU A 360 6.62 -10.50 14.64
C LEU A 360 5.19 -10.99 15.03
N PRO A 361 4.79 -10.90 16.32
CA PRO A 361 3.53 -11.49 16.80
C PRO A 361 2.29 -10.89 16.14
N ASP A 362 2.22 -9.56 15.99
CA ASP A 362 1.11 -8.86 15.33
C ASP A 362 1.19 -8.83 13.80
N PHE A 363 2.36 -9.17 13.25
CA PHE A 363 2.52 -9.32 11.80
C PHE A 363 1.87 -10.62 11.32
N SER A 364 1.99 -11.69 12.12
CA SER A 364 1.34 -12.98 11.84
C SER A 364 -0.20 -12.89 11.84
N SER A 365 -0.79 -12.02 12.68
CA SER A 365 -2.23 -11.77 12.74
C SER A 365 -2.70 -10.78 11.67
N SER A 366 -1.88 -9.76 11.34
CA SER A 366 -2.15 -8.79 10.28
C SER A 366 -2.00 -9.37 8.86
N PHE A 367 -1.14 -10.38 8.69
CA PHE A 367 -0.88 -11.14 7.45
C PHE A 367 -1.32 -12.62 7.59
N GLY A 368 -2.37 -12.91 8.35
CA GLY A 368 -3.00 -14.23 8.32
C GLY A 368 -3.45 -14.57 6.88
N PRO A 369 -3.62 -15.86 6.51
CA PRO A 369 -4.09 -16.24 5.17
C PRO A 369 -5.45 -15.59 4.83
N GLY A 370 -6.24 -15.17 5.80
CA GLY A 370 -7.43 -14.35 5.54
C GLY A 370 -7.14 -12.93 5.06
N ARG A 371 -6.04 -12.27 5.46
CA ARG A 371 -5.72 -10.86 5.15
C ARG A 371 -4.63 -10.63 4.11
N LEU A 372 -3.76 -11.61 3.86
CA LEU A 372 -2.82 -11.62 2.73
C LEU A 372 -3.54 -11.92 1.41
N PHE A 373 -4.59 -12.74 1.48
CA PHE A 373 -5.44 -13.12 0.36
C PHE A 373 -6.75 -12.32 0.33
N SER A 374 -7.12 -11.63 1.42
CA SER A 374 -7.92 -10.41 1.29
C SER A 374 -7.00 -9.34 0.68
N ASN A 375 -6.27 -8.50 1.40
CA ASN A 375 -5.73 -7.20 0.95
C ASN A 375 -4.75 -7.10 -0.27
N GLY A 376 -5.03 -7.62 -1.46
CA GLY A 376 -4.47 -7.03 -2.69
C GLY A 376 -4.09 -7.97 -3.82
N PHE A 377 -3.84 -9.26 -3.56
CA PHE A 377 -3.12 -10.09 -4.55
C PHE A 377 -3.82 -11.36 -5.05
N PHE A 378 -4.66 -12.05 -4.27
CA PHE A 378 -5.41 -13.22 -4.75
C PHE A 378 -6.60 -13.53 -3.80
N SER A 379 -7.75 -12.89 -4.00
CA SER A 379 -8.98 -13.32 -3.32
C SER A 379 -9.65 -14.42 -4.14
N TYR A 380 -9.26 -15.67 -3.87
CA TYR A 380 -10.06 -16.85 -4.20
C TYR A 380 -10.02 -17.78 -2.99
N GLU A 381 -11.01 -17.64 -2.10
CA GLU A 381 -11.14 -18.43 -0.86
C GLU A 381 -11.16 -19.95 -1.13
N ASP A 382 -11.55 -20.40 -2.33
CA ASP A 382 -11.66 -21.83 -2.65
C ASP A 382 -10.34 -22.48 -3.12
N LEU A 383 -9.40 -21.73 -3.72
CA LEU A 383 -8.14 -22.30 -4.23
C LEU A 383 -7.07 -22.39 -3.12
N ALA A 384 -7.14 -21.49 -2.13
CA ALA A 384 -6.16 -21.36 -1.06
C ALA A 384 -6.30 -22.43 0.04
N ASN A 385 -7.46 -23.08 0.18
CA ASN A 385 -7.74 -23.93 1.34
C ASN A 385 -7.23 -25.37 1.22
N ASN A 386 -7.02 -25.90 0.01
CA ASN A 386 -6.63 -27.31 -0.17
C ASN A 386 -5.13 -27.57 -0.43
N TYR A 387 -4.32 -26.56 -0.81
CA TYR A 387 -2.91 -26.77 -1.21
C TYR A 387 -1.84 -26.13 -0.31
N LEU A 388 -2.21 -25.35 0.72
CA LEU A 388 -1.28 -24.42 1.40
C LEU A 388 -1.08 -24.67 2.90
N THR A 389 -1.27 -25.89 3.40
CA THR A 389 -1.08 -26.20 4.83
C THR A 389 0.38 -26.00 5.29
N ILE A 390 1.35 -26.35 4.44
CA ILE A 390 2.79 -26.10 4.69
C ILE A 390 3.11 -24.60 4.60
N ILE A 391 2.52 -23.90 3.63
CA ILE A 391 2.73 -22.47 3.44
C ILE A 391 2.18 -21.68 4.63
N LYS A 392 1.01 -22.02 5.18
CA LYS A 392 0.47 -21.40 6.41
C LYS A 392 1.40 -21.51 7.63
N SER A 393 2.26 -22.53 7.70
CA SER A 393 3.25 -22.69 8.79
C SER A 393 4.54 -21.89 8.60
N VAL A 394 4.93 -21.58 7.36
CA VAL A 394 6.17 -20.84 7.01
C VAL A 394 5.90 -19.35 6.74
N LEU A 395 4.68 -19.00 6.31
CA LEU A 395 4.22 -17.64 6.02
C LEU A 395 4.53 -16.60 7.10
N PRO A 396 4.36 -16.86 8.42
CA PRO A 396 4.66 -15.83 9.43
C PRO A 396 6.13 -15.40 9.46
N PHE A 397 7.05 -16.25 8.97
CA PHE A 397 8.48 -15.96 8.94
C PHE A 397 9.00 -15.54 7.57
N LEU A 398 8.15 -15.54 6.54
CA LEU A 398 8.49 -15.05 5.19
C LEU A 398 9.05 -13.62 5.21
N PRO A 399 8.53 -12.65 5.99
CA PRO A 399 9.08 -11.30 6.05
C PRO A 399 10.52 -11.28 6.56
N LEU A 400 10.85 -12.10 7.57
CA LEU A 400 12.20 -12.22 8.11
C LEU A 400 13.16 -12.81 7.06
N LEU A 401 12.72 -13.86 6.36
CA LEU A 401 13.48 -14.48 5.28
C LEU A 401 13.76 -13.48 4.14
N VAL A 402 12.72 -12.79 3.68
CA VAL A 402 12.83 -11.77 2.62
C VAL A 402 13.76 -10.65 3.05
N THR A 403 13.63 -10.17 4.30
CA THR A 403 14.51 -9.12 4.84
C THR A 403 15.97 -9.55 4.85
N ALA A 404 16.26 -10.76 5.32
CA ALA A 404 17.63 -11.30 5.32
C ALA A 404 18.20 -11.40 3.90
N VAL A 405 17.41 -11.87 2.92
CA VAL A 405 17.83 -11.96 1.51
C VAL A 405 18.07 -10.57 0.92
N VAL A 406 17.14 -9.64 1.10
CA VAL A 406 17.24 -8.27 0.56
C VAL A 406 18.45 -7.55 1.13
N PHE A 407 18.64 -7.60 2.45
CA PHE A 407 19.78 -6.96 3.12
C PHE A 407 21.10 -7.54 2.63
N PHE A 408 21.18 -8.87 2.52
CA PHE A 408 22.35 -9.55 1.99
C PHE A 408 22.65 -9.16 0.54
N VAL A 409 21.66 -9.24 -0.36
CA VAL A 409 21.87 -8.99 -1.80
C VAL A 409 22.35 -7.56 -2.05
N ILE A 410 21.74 -6.57 -1.39
CA ILE A 410 22.14 -5.17 -1.49
C ILE A 410 23.53 -4.97 -0.91
N ALA A 411 23.83 -5.57 0.25
CA ALA A 411 25.14 -5.47 0.88
C ALA A 411 26.24 -6.14 0.08
N PHE A 412 25.96 -7.30 -0.51
CA PHE A 412 26.87 -8.02 -1.38
C PHE A 412 27.18 -7.19 -2.62
N TYR A 413 26.17 -6.56 -3.24
CA TYR A 413 26.39 -5.60 -4.33
C TYR A 413 27.28 -4.44 -3.89
N ALA A 414 26.99 -3.78 -2.76
CA ALA A 414 27.80 -2.69 -2.26
C ALA A 414 29.25 -3.10 -1.95
N SER A 415 29.48 -4.33 -1.50
CA SER A 415 30.83 -4.87 -1.28
C SER A 415 31.67 -4.92 -2.57
N THR A 416 31.02 -5.09 -3.74
CA THR A 416 31.69 -5.04 -5.04
C THR A 416 32.09 -3.63 -5.47
N LEU A 417 31.59 -2.59 -4.79
CA LEU A 417 31.96 -1.19 -5.00
C LEU A 417 32.89 -0.66 -3.90
N GLY A 418 32.81 -1.21 -2.69
CA GLY A 418 33.66 -0.84 -1.56
C GLY A 418 35.11 -1.34 -1.69
N ARG A 419 36.06 -0.62 -1.08
CA ARG A 419 37.45 -1.08 -0.92
C ARG A 419 37.67 -1.83 0.39
N ASN A 420 36.78 -1.64 1.36
CA ASN A 420 36.74 -2.33 2.64
C ASN A 420 35.29 -2.43 3.15
N THR A 421 35.06 -3.25 4.17
CA THR A 421 33.72 -3.49 4.72
C THR A 421 33.04 -2.21 5.19
N LEU A 422 33.80 -1.28 5.78
CA LEU A 422 33.29 0.00 6.28
C LEU A 422 32.69 0.87 5.16
N GLN A 423 33.39 0.95 4.03
CA GLN A 423 32.93 1.68 2.85
C GLN A 423 31.72 1.02 2.18
N ALA A 424 31.54 -0.30 2.32
CA ALA A 424 30.40 -1.01 1.75
C ALA A 424 29.10 -0.78 2.55
N ILE A 425 29.18 -0.61 3.87
CA ILE A 425 28.00 -0.46 4.75
C ILE A 425 27.14 0.75 4.36
N GLY A 426 27.74 1.92 4.13
CA GLY A 426 27.00 3.15 3.79
C GLY A 426 26.11 3.00 2.55
N PRO A 427 26.68 2.65 1.37
CA PRO A 427 25.90 2.36 0.16
C PRO A 427 24.91 1.21 0.33
N SER A 428 25.19 0.23 1.18
CA SER A 428 24.25 -0.87 1.47
C SER A 428 23.00 -0.38 2.16
N ILE A 429 23.17 0.43 3.22
CA ILE A 429 22.06 1.03 3.96
C ILE A 429 21.25 1.92 3.02
N LEU A 430 21.92 2.77 2.22
CA LEU A 430 21.24 3.60 1.23
C LEU A 430 20.43 2.76 0.23
N GLY A 431 21.02 1.67 -0.28
CA GLY A 431 20.33 0.74 -1.17
C GLY A 431 19.12 0.08 -0.53
N ILE A 432 19.20 -0.31 0.74
CA ILE A 432 18.08 -0.89 1.50
C ILE A 432 16.94 0.11 1.59
N ILE A 433 17.21 1.39 1.85
CA ILE A 433 16.18 2.44 1.86
C ILE A 433 15.54 2.58 0.49
N ILE A 434 16.34 2.68 -0.58
CA ILE A 434 15.82 2.87 -1.93
C ILE A 434 14.91 1.70 -2.29
N VAL A 435 15.34 0.46 -2.04
CA VAL A 435 14.53 -0.73 -2.28
C VAL A 435 13.27 -0.72 -1.42
N TRP A 436 13.37 -0.34 -0.15
CA TRP A 436 12.24 -0.24 0.76
C TRP A 436 11.22 0.82 0.32
N ALA A 437 11.68 2.01 -0.08
CA ALA A 437 10.85 3.09 -0.63
C ALA A 437 10.20 2.68 -1.96
N LEU A 438 10.93 1.99 -2.85
CA LEU A 438 10.41 1.48 -4.11
C LEU A 438 9.42 0.32 -3.92
N LEU A 439 9.60 -0.53 -2.91
CA LEU A 439 8.75 -1.73 -2.70
C LEU A 439 7.55 -1.49 -1.79
N LEU A 440 7.55 -0.47 -0.93
CA LEU A 440 6.39 -0.15 -0.08
C LEU A 440 5.71 1.16 -0.49
N GLY A 441 6.48 2.15 -0.95
CA GLY A 441 5.94 3.39 -1.51
C GLY A 441 5.30 3.21 -2.88
N ALA A 442 5.55 2.09 -3.58
CA ALA A 442 5.06 1.83 -4.93
C ALA A 442 3.52 1.81 -5.06
N MET A 443 2.78 1.51 -3.99
CA MET A 443 1.32 1.52 -4.05
C MET A 443 0.74 2.94 -4.07
N ASN A 444 1.43 3.91 -3.46
CA ASN A 444 0.91 5.26 -3.22
C ASN A 444 1.97 6.34 -3.53
N ILE A 445 2.86 6.12 -4.50
CA ILE A 445 3.93 7.09 -4.79
C ILE A 445 3.39 8.45 -5.26
N GLU A 446 2.16 8.44 -5.78
CA GLU A 446 1.35 9.62 -6.08
C GLU A 446 1.13 10.52 -4.85
N ASP A 447 0.99 9.95 -3.65
CA ASP A 447 0.81 10.71 -2.41
C ASP A 447 2.14 11.37 -1.95
N ILE A 448 3.29 10.91 -2.45
CA ILE A 448 4.62 11.42 -2.09
C ILE A 448 5.12 12.47 -3.09
N VAL A 449 4.97 12.20 -4.38
CA VAL A 449 5.54 13.02 -5.47
C VAL A 449 4.50 13.98 -6.07
N GLY A 450 3.22 13.83 -5.71
CA GLY A 450 2.10 14.55 -6.35
C GLY A 450 1.86 14.11 -7.80
N TYR A 451 2.62 13.13 -8.28
CA TYR A 451 2.49 12.54 -9.61
C TYR A 451 2.78 11.04 -9.53
N PRO A 452 1.94 10.18 -10.13
CA PRO A 452 2.18 8.74 -10.16
C PRO A 452 3.34 8.42 -11.12
N LEU A 453 4.56 8.26 -10.58
CA LEU A 453 5.73 7.84 -11.37
C LEU A 453 5.51 6.50 -12.09
N TRP A 454 4.66 5.64 -11.52
CA TRP A 454 4.08 4.43 -12.11
C TRP A 454 2.72 4.20 -11.42
N GLN A 455 1.80 3.48 -12.08
CA GLN A 455 0.47 3.18 -11.54
C GLN A 455 0.26 1.67 -11.38
N GLY A 456 -0.36 1.29 -10.25
CA GLY A 456 -0.79 -0.08 -9.96
C GLY A 456 0.34 -1.07 -9.58
N GLY A 457 -0.01 -2.36 -9.51
CA GLY A 457 0.87 -3.44 -9.07
C GLY A 457 1.94 -3.90 -10.07
N LEU A 458 1.96 -3.35 -11.30
CA LEU A 458 2.87 -3.77 -12.37
C LEU A 458 4.36 -3.59 -12.02
N ILE A 459 4.68 -2.63 -11.16
CA ILE A 459 6.05 -2.40 -10.69
C ILE A 459 6.61 -3.62 -9.94
N TYR A 460 5.78 -4.42 -9.27
CA TYR A 460 6.21 -5.64 -8.60
C TYR A 460 6.42 -6.80 -9.57
N VAL A 461 5.62 -6.87 -10.63
CA VAL A 461 5.66 -7.95 -11.63
C VAL A 461 6.78 -7.73 -12.65
N ILE A 462 7.01 -6.50 -13.07
CA ILE A 462 8.00 -6.15 -14.10
C ILE A 462 9.22 -5.47 -13.47
N GLY A 463 8.98 -4.44 -12.66
CA GLY A 463 10.06 -3.61 -12.10
C GLY A 463 10.99 -4.35 -11.17
N ALA A 464 10.46 -5.03 -10.15
CA ALA A 464 11.29 -5.74 -9.19
C ALA A 464 12.17 -6.83 -9.85
N PRO A 465 11.68 -7.70 -10.74
CA PRO A 465 12.55 -8.64 -11.48
C PRO A 465 13.60 -7.95 -12.34
N VAL A 466 13.25 -6.90 -13.08
CA VAL A 466 14.21 -6.16 -13.93
C VAL A 466 15.31 -5.51 -13.08
N LEU A 467 14.95 -4.89 -11.96
CA LEU A 467 15.91 -4.30 -11.02
C LEU A 467 16.80 -5.37 -10.37
N MET A 468 16.25 -6.53 -9.99
CA MET A 468 17.03 -7.65 -9.45
C MET A 468 18.02 -8.21 -10.47
N ILE A 469 17.59 -8.42 -11.72
CA ILE A 469 18.47 -8.87 -12.81
C ILE A 469 19.57 -7.83 -13.07
N SER A 470 19.21 -6.54 -13.09
CA SER A 470 20.16 -5.44 -13.29
C SER A 470 21.20 -5.39 -12.17
N LEU A 471 20.77 -5.53 -10.91
CA LEU A 471 21.63 -5.60 -9.73
C LEU A 471 22.56 -6.82 -9.78
N ALA A 472 22.04 -8.00 -10.12
CA ALA A 472 22.84 -9.23 -10.24
C ALA A 472 23.91 -9.11 -11.34
N TRP A 473 23.53 -8.55 -12.50
CA TRP A 473 24.43 -8.30 -13.62
C TRP A 473 25.55 -7.30 -13.23
N LEU A 474 25.18 -6.18 -12.62
CA LEU A 474 26.12 -5.17 -12.17
C LEU A 474 27.07 -5.71 -11.10
N THR A 475 26.55 -6.47 -10.13
CA THR A 475 27.34 -7.14 -9.08
C THR A 475 28.41 -8.04 -9.70
N TYR A 476 28.03 -8.92 -10.62
CA TYR A 476 28.98 -9.81 -11.28
C TYR A 476 30.02 -9.04 -12.11
N TRP A 477 29.62 -7.94 -12.76
CA TRP A 477 30.55 -7.14 -13.54
C TRP A 477 31.52 -6.34 -12.68
N ASN A 478 31.05 -5.77 -11.57
CA ASN A 478 31.86 -5.05 -10.60
C ASN A 478 32.89 -6.00 -9.96
N PHE A 479 32.49 -7.23 -9.64
CA PHE A 479 33.38 -8.27 -9.11
C PHE A 479 34.59 -8.57 -10.01
N LYS A 480 34.43 -8.48 -11.34
CA LYS A 480 35.55 -8.72 -12.28
C LYS A 480 36.61 -7.61 -12.29
N HIS A 481 36.30 -6.43 -11.76
CA HIS A 481 37.18 -5.27 -11.80
C HIS A 481 37.92 -5.14 -10.47
N VAL A 482 39.25 -5.20 -10.53
CA VAL A 482 40.12 -5.05 -9.37
C VAL A 482 40.11 -3.60 -8.88
N LEU A 483 40.22 -2.65 -9.81
CA LEU A 483 40.21 -1.22 -9.51
C LEU A 483 38.79 -0.66 -9.61
N VAL A 484 38.23 -0.24 -8.47
CA VAL A 484 36.99 0.55 -8.45
C VAL A 484 37.33 2.02 -8.44
N GLY A 485 37.06 2.64 -9.60
CA GLY A 485 37.15 4.08 -9.81
C GLY A 485 35.82 4.67 -10.28
N TRP A 486 35.83 5.97 -10.57
CA TRP A 486 34.67 6.71 -11.06
C TRP A 486 33.97 6.09 -12.29
N PRO A 487 34.68 5.49 -13.28
CA PRO A 487 34.01 4.86 -14.42
C PRO A 487 33.06 3.72 -14.03
N VAL A 488 33.43 2.92 -13.03
CA VAL A 488 32.58 1.82 -12.52
C VAL A 488 31.33 2.40 -11.87
N TRP A 489 31.50 3.41 -11.01
CA TRP A 489 30.38 4.08 -10.34
C TRP A 489 29.41 4.74 -11.33
N ARG A 490 29.93 5.53 -12.27
CA ARG A 490 29.13 6.20 -13.32
C ARG A 490 28.27 5.19 -14.09
N ARG A 491 28.84 4.05 -14.47
CA ARG A 491 28.13 3.01 -15.20
C ARG A 491 27.03 2.34 -14.38
N ASN A 492 27.28 2.04 -13.10
CA ASN A 492 26.25 1.48 -12.23
C ASN A 492 25.07 2.46 -12.11
N VAL A 493 25.36 3.74 -11.87
CA VAL A 493 24.36 4.81 -11.83
C VAL A 493 23.55 4.86 -13.13
N ILE A 494 24.21 4.94 -14.30
CA ILE A 494 23.52 4.97 -15.59
C ILE A 494 22.62 3.75 -15.78
N VAL A 495 23.14 2.53 -15.56
CA VAL A 495 22.34 1.31 -15.76
C VAL A 495 21.13 1.28 -14.83
N PHE A 496 21.29 1.67 -13.56
CA PHE A 496 20.15 1.74 -12.64
C PHE A 496 19.10 2.75 -13.08
N PHE A 497 19.48 4.00 -13.35
CA PHE A 497 18.53 5.04 -13.75
C PHE A 497 17.88 4.73 -15.11
N THR A 498 18.61 4.19 -16.07
CA THR A 498 18.04 3.75 -17.35
C THR A 498 17.09 2.58 -17.16
N SER A 499 17.44 1.58 -16.33
CA SER A 499 16.54 0.44 -16.05
C SER A 499 15.25 0.90 -15.36
N LEU A 500 15.36 1.81 -14.38
CA LEU A 500 14.20 2.36 -13.69
C LEU A 500 13.33 3.19 -14.65
N GLY A 501 13.93 4.07 -15.46
CA GLY A 501 13.21 4.85 -16.47
C GLY A 501 12.46 3.99 -17.48
N LEU A 502 13.08 2.91 -17.97
CA LEU A 502 12.45 1.96 -18.87
C LEU A 502 11.32 1.18 -18.20
N VAL A 503 11.51 0.76 -16.95
CA VAL A 503 10.46 0.10 -16.16
C VAL A 503 9.28 1.03 -15.96
N MET A 504 9.50 2.29 -15.58
CA MET A 504 8.44 3.28 -15.41
C MET A 504 7.68 3.51 -16.72
N ALA A 505 8.39 3.74 -17.83
CA ALA A 505 7.75 3.92 -19.14
C ALA A 505 6.94 2.69 -19.57
N LEU A 506 7.50 1.48 -19.41
CA LEU A 506 6.87 0.23 -19.80
C LEU A 506 5.65 -0.09 -18.94
N THR A 507 5.78 0.03 -17.61
CA THR A 507 4.67 -0.24 -16.69
C THR A 507 3.53 0.76 -16.89
N THR A 508 3.82 2.03 -17.11
CA THR A 508 2.80 3.04 -17.44
C THR A 508 2.14 2.78 -18.80
N ALA A 509 2.91 2.44 -19.84
CA ALA A 509 2.34 2.12 -21.15
C ALA A 509 1.45 0.86 -21.11
N ILE A 510 1.86 -0.14 -20.31
CA ILE A 510 1.06 -1.35 -20.12
C ILE A 510 -0.19 -1.03 -19.32
N TYR A 511 -0.05 -0.34 -18.18
CA TYR A 511 -1.16 0.05 -17.31
C TYR A 511 -2.23 0.82 -18.08
N GLN A 512 -1.82 1.82 -18.87
CA GLN A 512 -2.69 2.68 -19.68
C GLN A 512 -3.18 2.02 -20.97
N ARG A 513 -2.82 0.75 -21.21
CA ARG A 513 -3.24 -0.04 -22.37
C ARG A 513 -2.97 0.70 -23.67
N SER A 514 -1.79 1.31 -23.82
CA SER A 514 -1.49 2.23 -24.93
C SER A 514 -1.67 1.60 -26.32
N TRP A 515 -1.62 0.27 -26.42
CA TRP A 515 -1.92 -0.46 -27.65
C TRP A 515 -3.37 -0.30 -28.13
N GLU A 516 -4.32 0.03 -27.25
CA GLU A 516 -5.73 0.25 -27.61
C GLU A 516 -5.93 1.49 -28.48
N LEU A 517 -5.01 2.48 -28.40
CA LEU A 517 -5.00 3.64 -29.30
C LEU A 517 -4.77 3.26 -30.77
N LEU A 518 -4.14 2.11 -31.02
CA LEU A 518 -3.86 1.61 -32.37
C LEU A 518 -4.98 0.71 -32.90
N GLN A 519 -6.01 0.44 -32.09
CA GLN A 519 -7.10 -0.43 -32.45
C GLN A 519 -8.40 0.35 -32.60
N ARG A 520 -9.30 -0.12 -33.47
CA ARG A 520 -10.64 0.45 -33.57
C ARG A 520 -11.37 0.35 -32.22
N LEU A 521 -11.98 1.46 -31.79
CA LEU A 521 -12.69 1.55 -30.51
C LEU A 521 -13.97 0.70 -30.54
N GLU A 522 -14.77 0.88 -31.59
CA GLU A 522 -16.11 0.29 -31.73
C GLU A 522 -16.34 -0.32 -33.12
N PRO A 523 -16.88 -1.56 -33.21
CA PRO A 523 -17.46 -2.11 -34.44
C PRO A 523 -18.57 -1.23 -35.02
N SER A 524 -18.99 -1.48 -36.26
CA SER A 524 -20.19 -0.84 -36.83
C SER A 524 -21.46 -1.43 -36.25
N HIS A 525 -22.35 -0.56 -35.78
CA HIS A 525 -23.72 -0.92 -35.44
C HIS A 525 -24.49 -1.32 -36.70
N GLY A 526 -25.53 -2.13 -36.52
CA GLY A 526 -26.46 -2.52 -37.56
C GLY A 526 -27.40 -1.39 -37.99
N ALA A 527 -28.37 -1.72 -38.84
CA ALA A 527 -29.40 -0.77 -39.24
C ALA A 527 -30.28 -0.36 -38.04
N THR A 528 -30.64 0.92 -37.97
CA THR A 528 -31.52 1.47 -36.93
C THR A 528 -32.87 0.74 -36.89
N ARG A 529 -33.25 0.26 -35.70
CA ARG A 529 -34.52 -0.42 -35.42
C ARG A 529 -35.39 0.33 -34.40
N ILE A 530 -34.76 1.15 -33.55
CA ILE A 530 -35.42 2.02 -32.59
C ILE A 530 -35.54 3.41 -33.23
N ALA A 531 -36.75 3.75 -33.66
CA ALA A 531 -37.07 5.02 -34.30
C ALA A 531 -37.49 6.09 -33.26
N GLY A 532 -37.32 7.37 -33.60
CA GLY A 532 -37.65 8.52 -32.76
C GLY A 532 -36.42 9.28 -32.24
N THR A 533 -36.64 10.40 -31.55
CA THR A 533 -35.58 11.21 -30.89
C THR A 533 -35.62 11.06 -29.37
N ASP A 534 -36.71 10.55 -28.81
CA ASP A 534 -36.89 10.41 -27.37
C ASP A 534 -35.97 9.31 -26.80
N PRO A 535 -35.30 9.56 -25.66
CA PRO A 535 -34.43 8.57 -25.05
C PRO A 535 -35.24 7.39 -24.49
N VAL A 536 -34.68 6.18 -24.61
CA VAL A 536 -35.19 4.97 -23.97
C VAL A 536 -34.89 5.07 -22.48
N ARG A 537 -35.92 4.94 -21.63
CA ARG A 537 -35.72 4.93 -20.19
C ARG A 537 -35.12 3.60 -19.77
N VAL A 538 -33.96 3.67 -19.12
CA VAL A 538 -33.22 2.49 -18.67
C VAL A 538 -33.18 2.44 -17.15
N SER A 539 -33.53 1.29 -16.57
CA SER A 539 -33.45 1.03 -15.13
C SER A 539 -32.54 -0.17 -14.88
N SER A 540 -31.63 -0.06 -13.91
CA SER A 540 -30.76 -1.15 -13.48
C SER A 540 -30.75 -1.29 -11.97
N GLN A 541 -31.13 -2.46 -11.46
CA GLN A 541 -31.00 -2.78 -10.04
C GLN A 541 -31.06 -4.29 -9.80
N GLY A 542 -30.33 -4.77 -8.79
CA GLY A 542 -30.42 -6.17 -8.38
C GLY A 542 -29.98 -7.15 -9.47
N TRP A 543 -28.97 -6.76 -10.27
CA TRP A 543 -28.43 -7.53 -11.38
C TRP A 543 -29.38 -7.69 -12.59
N LYS A 544 -30.27 -6.72 -12.80
CA LYS A 544 -31.23 -6.70 -13.92
C LYS A 544 -31.20 -5.36 -14.62
N VAL A 545 -31.41 -5.38 -15.92
CA VAL A 545 -31.62 -4.17 -16.73
C VAL A 545 -32.94 -4.25 -17.44
N SER A 546 -33.70 -3.16 -17.39
CA SER A 546 -34.97 -3.00 -18.09
C SER A 546 -34.94 -1.76 -18.98
N PHE A 547 -35.48 -1.89 -20.19
CA PHE A 547 -35.65 -0.84 -21.17
C PHE A 547 -37.14 -0.56 -21.37
N LEU A 548 -37.55 0.69 -21.21
CA LEU A 548 -38.90 1.17 -21.52
C LEU A 548 -38.84 2.10 -22.73
N PHE A 549 -39.49 1.69 -23.81
CA PHE A 549 -39.51 2.40 -25.07
C PHE A 549 -40.62 3.48 -25.09
N PRO A 550 -40.47 4.56 -25.86
CA PRO A 550 -41.48 5.62 -25.98
C PRO A 550 -42.85 5.14 -26.47
N ASP A 551 -42.87 4.06 -27.27
CA ASP A 551 -44.09 3.41 -27.76
C ASP A 551 -44.84 2.61 -26.67
N GLY A 552 -44.27 2.52 -25.46
CA GLY A 552 -44.81 1.78 -24.32
C GLY A 552 -44.48 0.28 -24.33
N GLY A 553 -43.64 -0.18 -25.26
CA GLY A 553 -42.99 -1.48 -25.19
C GLY A 553 -41.97 -1.53 -24.05
N ALA A 554 -41.83 -2.69 -23.42
CA ALA A 554 -40.85 -2.89 -22.35
C ALA A 554 -40.10 -4.20 -22.51
N TRP A 555 -38.81 -4.18 -22.23
CA TRP A 555 -37.92 -5.33 -22.31
C TRP A 555 -37.09 -5.44 -21.03
N SER A 556 -36.80 -6.65 -20.56
CA SER A 556 -35.95 -6.84 -19.39
C SER A 556 -35.10 -8.11 -19.48
N ALA A 557 -33.91 -8.08 -18.88
CA ALA A 557 -33.06 -9.24 -18.70
C ALA A 557 -32.22 -9.18 -17.41
N LYS A 558 -31.65 -10.33 -17.05
CA LYS A 558 -30.66 -10.46 -15.98
C LYS A 558 -29.25 -10.25 -16.54
N LEU A 559 -28.37 -9.68 -15.73
CA LEU A 559 -26.97 -9.44 -16.06
C LEU A 559 -26.07 -10.12 -15.04
N ALA A 560 -25.02 -10.77 -15.52
CA ALA A 560 -23.98 -11.32 -14.66
C ALA A 560 -22.62 -11.29 -15.36
N PHE A 561 -21.56 -11.28 -14.55
CA PHE A 561 -20.21 -11.40 -15.03
C PHE A 561 -19.88 -12.86 -15.34
N SER A 562 -19.15 -13.09 -16.43
CA SER A 562 -18.52 -14.40 -16.62
C SER A 562 -17.48 -14.64 -15.53
N ARG A 563 -17.21 -15.91 -15.19
CA ARG A 563 -16.02 -16.25 -14.40
C ARG A 563 -14.80 -15.61 -15.06
N PRO A 564 -14.12 -14.66 -14.41
CA PRO A 564 -12.86 -14.21 -14.95
C PRO A 564 -11.87 -15.37 -14.83
N SER A 565 -11.16 -15.68 -15.91
CA SER A 565 -9.90 -16.40 -15.77
C SER A 565 -8.98 -15.65 -14.81
N LEU A 566 -8.00 -16.33 -14.20
CA LEU A 566 -6.99 -15.67 -13.35
C LEU A 566 -6.36 -14.47 -14.09
N TRP A 567 -6.15 -14.61 -15.40
CA TRP A 567 -5.63 -13.55 -16.24
C TRP A 567 -6.60 -12.37 -16.40
N GLU A 568 -7.89 -12.60 -16.59
CA GLU A 568 -8.90 -11.52 -16.67
C GLU A 568 -9.07 -10.79 -15.34
N ALA A 569 -9.03 -11.52 -14.22
CA ALA A 569 -9.09 -10.94 -12.88
C ALA A 569 -7.85 -10.06 -12.62
N VAL A 570 -6.65 -10.56 -12.95
CA VAL A 570 -5.39 -9.83 -12.76
C VAL A 570 -5.26 -8.65 -13.72
N THR A 571 -5.75 -8.75 -14.95
CA THR A 571 -5.70 -7.65 -15.93
C THR A 571 -6.89 -6.69 -15.85
N GLY A 572 -7.87 -6.94 -15.00
CA GLY A 572 -9.07 -6.10 -14.89
C GLY A 572 -10.01 -6.18 -16.10
N ASN A 573 -9.84 -7.17 -16.97
CA ASN A 573 -10.65 -7.40 -18.16
C ASN A 573 -11.90 -8.21 -17.81
N TRP A 574 -12.76 -7.65 -16.96
CA TRP A 574 -14.01 -8.28 -16.59
C TRP A 574 -14.97 -8.26 -17.77
N ARG A 575 -15.54 -9.43 -18.10
CA ARG A 575 -16.53 -9.55 -19.18
C ARG A 575 -17.91 -9.79 -18.58
N LEU A 576 -18.89 -8.96 -18.97
CA LEU A 576 -20.29 -9.30 -18.76
C LEU A 576 -20.65 -10.44 -19.72
N LYS A 577 -21.17 -11.57 -19.22
CA LYS A 577 -21.60 -12.63 -20.14
C LYS A 577 -22.89 -12.17 -20.82
N ASN A 578 -23.05 -12.54 -22.09
CA ASN A 578 -24.27 -12.36 -22.86
C ASN A 578 -25.39 -13.21 -22.25
N ILE A 579 -26.16 -12.63 -21.32
CA ILE A 579 -27.36 -13.23 -20.72
C ILE A 579 -28.63 -12.59 -21.32
N LEU A 580 -28.47 -11.76 -22.37
CA LEU A 580 -29.62 -11.25 -23.14
C LEU A 580 -30.39 -12.38 -23.84
N GLN A 581 -29.84 -13.60 -23.92
CA GLN A 581 -30.56 -14.78 -24.43
C GLN A 581 -31.83 -15.11 -23.63
N ASP A 582 -31.89 -14.71 -22.34
CA ASP A 582 -33.09 -14.85 -21.49
C ASP A 582 -33.96 -13.59 -21.46
N GLY A 583 -33.54 -12.54 -22.17
CA GLY A 583 -34.23 -11.25 -22.20
C GLY A 583 -35.44 -11.27 -23.11
N GLN A 584 -36.56 -10.74 -22.62
CA GLN A 584 -37.81 -10.74 -23.39
C GLN A 584 -38.53 -9.41 -23.33
N PHE A 585 -39.30 -9.13 -24.39
CA PHE A 585 -40.33 -8.11 -24.36
C PHE A 585 -41.51 -8.62 -23.53
N PHE A 586 -42.03 -7.77 -22.65
CA PHE A 586 -43.28 -8.06 -21.96
C PHE A 586 -44.45 -7.96 -22.94
N GLU A 587 -45.45 -8.82 -22.77
CA GLU A 587 -46.67 -8.76 -23.58
C GLU A 587 -47.39 -7.42 -23.38
N GLY A 588 -47.79 -6.78 -24.49
CA GLY A 588 -48.44 -5.47 -24.50
C GLY A 588 -47.49 -4.29 -24.71
N THR A 589 -48.07 -3.15 -25.10
CA THR A 589 -47.36 -1.88 -25.40
C THR A 589 -47.87 -0.70 -24.59
N ASN A 590 -48.60 -0.97 -23.49
CA ASN A 590 -49.18 0.07 -22.64
C ASN A 590 -48.40 0.28 -21.34
N TRP A 591 -47.13 -0.11 -21.27
CA TRP A 591 -46.30 0.08 -20.09
C TRP A 591 -45.95 1.57 -19.90
N SER A 592 -46.04 2.06 -18.68
CA SER A 592 -45.74 3.45 -18.29
C SER A 592 -44.51 3.57 -17.39
N ASN A 593 -44.20 2.52 -16.62
CA ASN A 593 -43.00 2.44 -15.78
C ASN A 593 -42.58 0.97 -15.62
N VAL A 594 -41.28 0.69 -15.69
CA VAL A 594 -40.69 -0.63 -15.44
C VAL A 594 -39.42 -0.44 -14.62
N GLY A 595 -39.31 -1.18 -13.53
CA GLY A 595 -38.16 -1.15 -12.63
C GLY A 595 -37.85 -2.51 -12.02
N ALA A 596 -36.67 -2.62 -11.42
CA ALA A 596 -36.25 -3.80 -10.69
C ALA A 596 -36.25 -3.51 -9.18
N SER A 597 -36.90 -4.37 -8.39
CA SER A 597 -36.72 -4.45 -6.95
C SER A 597 -35.66 -5.51 -6.62
N ALA A 598 -35.16 -5.53 -5.39
CA ALA A 598 -34.02 -6.34 -4.97
C ALA A 598 -34.08 -7.83 -5.40
N ARG A 599 -35.29 -8.40 -5.55
CA ARG A 599 -35.49 -9.78 -6.03
C ARG A 599 -36.68 -9.97 -6.99
N ASP A 600 -37.28 -8.91 -7.49
CA ASP A 600 -38.48 -8.99 -8.35
C ASP A 600 -38.43 -7.91 -9.44
N ILE A 601 -39.13 -8.12 -10.56
CA ILE A 601 -39.39 -7.07 -11.56
C ILE A 601 -40.77 -6.50 -11.31
N ILE A 602 -40.91 -5.19 -11.43
CA ILE A 602 -42.16 -4.47 -11.21
C ILE A 602 -42.43 -3.60 -12.42
N ALA A 603 -43.68 -3.60 -12.87
CA ALA A 603 -44.12 -2.81 -14.00
C ALA A 603 -45.50 -2.20 -13.73
N LEU A 604 -45.72 -1.01 -14.29
CA LEU A 604 -46.96 -0.26 -14.23
C LEU A 604 -47.48 -0.08 -15.66
N GLN A 605 -48.76 -0.33 -15.88
CA GLN A 605 -49.43 0.00 -17.13
C GLN A 605 -50.10 1.38 -17.06
N ARG A 606 -50.39 1.97 -18.22
CA ARG A 606 -51.06 3.28 -18.35
C ARG A 606 -52.49 3.28 -17.77
N ASP A 607 -53.10 2.12 -17.59
CA ASP A 607 -54.42 1.95 -16.95
C ASP A 607 -54.35 1.97 -15.41
N GLY A 608 -53.15 2.13 -14.83
CA GLY A 608 -52.92 2.16 -13.39
C GLY A 608 -52.82 0.80 -12.72
N SER A 609 -52.80 -0.31 -13.50
CA SER A 609 -52.61 -1.66 -12.97
C SER A 609 -51.13 -1.97 -12.69
N LEU A 610 -50.88 -2.59 -11.53
CA LEU A 610 -49.54 -3.01 -11.09
C LEU A 610 -49.27 -4.46 -11.49
N TRP A 611 -48.07 -4.73 -11.97
CA TRP A 611 -47.62 -6.06 -12.39
C TRP A 611 -46.28 -6.38 -11.74
N VAL A 612 -46.11 -7.62 -11.29
CA VAL A 612 -44.88 -8.11 -10.65
C VAL A 612 -44.47 -9.45 -11.24
N SER A 613 -43.19 -9.82 -11.09
CA SER A 613 -42.72 -11.15 -11.46
C SER A 613 -43.53 -12.25 -10.77
N GLU A 614 -43.91 -13.27 -11.54
CA GLU A 614 -44.69 -14.41 -11.04
C GLU A 614 -43.93 -15.20 -9.97
N LYS A 615 -42.63 -15.38 -10.18
CA LYS A 615 -41.71 -16.05 -9.27
C LYS A 615 -40.64 -15.05 -8.81
N PRO A 616 -40.28 -15.04 -7.52
CA PRO A 616 -39.14 -14.27 -7.05
C PRO A 616 -37.84 -14.78 -7.64
N ASP A 617 -36.85 -13.89 -7.76
CA ASP A 617 -35.49 -14.31 -8.05
C ASP A 617 -34.80 -14.87 -6.81
N GLU A 618 -34.30 -16.10 -6.95
CA GLU A 618 -33.47 -16.70 -5.93
C GLU A 618 -32.17 -15.89 -5.75
N PRO A 619 -31.72 -15.68 -4.51
CA PRO A 619 -30.52 -14.91 -4.25
C PRO A 619 -29.30 -15.66 -4.81
N ALA A 620 -28.70 -15.12 -5.86
CA ALA A 620 -27.41 -15.55 -6.39
C ALA A 620 -26.22 -15.18 -5.46
N ARG A 621 -26.42 -15.18 -4.13
CA ARG A 621 -25.48 -14.56 -3.18
C ARG A 621 -24.15 -15.30 -2.98
N ALA A 622 -23.90 -16.40 -3.72
CA ALA A 622 -22.61 -17.08 -3.71
C ALA A 622 -22.29 -17.93 -4.97
N GLN A 623 -23.15 -17.95 -6.00
CA GLN A 623 -23.05 -18.95 -7.10
C GLN A 623 -23.02 -18.37 -8.52
N VAL A 624 -22.77 -17.08 -8.70
CA VAL A 624 -22.55 -16.50 -10.06
C VAL A 624 -21.25 -17.00 -10.71
N ILE A 625 -20.43 -17.71 -9.95
CA ILE A 625 -19.24 -18.35 -10.48
C ILE A 625 -19.72 -19.67 -11.18
N ASN A 626 -20.67 -20.47 -10.68
CA ASN A 626 -20.94 -21.83 -11.24
C ASN A 626 -22.25 -22.07 -12.01
N ALA A 627 -23.22 -21.14 -12.05
CA ALA A 627 -24.51 -21.44 -12.64
C ALA A 627 -24.57 -21.07 -14.13
N THR A 628 -24.75 -22.06 -15.00
CA THR A 628 -25.57 -21.88 -16.22
C THR A 628 -26.94 -21.40 -15.76
N LEU A 629 -27.17 -20.09 -15.76
CA LEU A 629 -28.48 -19.50 -15.59
C LEU A 629 -29.29 -19.85 -16.83
N LEU A 630 -29.95 -21.01 -16.79
CA LEU A 630 -31.16 -21.26 -17.57
C LEU A 630 -32.30 -20.98 -16.61
N ASN A 631 -32.67 -19.71 -16.48
CA ASN A 631 -33.91 -19.37 -15.80
C ASN A 631 -35.00 -19.21 -16.84
N GLU A 632 -36.21 -19.67 -16.52
CA GLU A 632 -37.40 -19.39 -17.33
C GLU A 632 -37.54 -17.86 -17.53
N PRO A 633 -37.99 -17.42 -18.72
CA PRO A 633 -38.24 -16.00 -18.99
C PRO A 633 -39.15 -15.38 -17.91
N VAL A 634 -38.83 -14.15 -17.48
CA VAL A 634 -39.57 -13.49 -16.37
C VAL A 634 -40.98 -13.13 -16.81
N LYS A 635 -41.96 -13.93 -16.40
CA LYS A 635 -43.37 -13.66 -16.63
C LYS A 635 -43.91 -12.67 -15.59
N LEU A 636 -44.59 -11.64 -16.08
CA LEU A 636 -45.30 -10.67 -15.23
C LEU A 636 -46.75 -11.11 -15.02
N VAL A 637 -47.21 -10.98 -13.79
CA VAL A 637 -48.60 -11.22 -13.39
C VAL A 637 -49.13 -9.99 -12.66
N ARG A 638 -50.43 -9.74 -12.81
CA ARG A 638 -51.08 -8.63 -12.15
C ARG A 638 -50.99 -8.77 -10.62
N TYR A 639 -50.63 -7.69 -9.96
CA TYR A 639 -50.55 -7.56 -8.51
C TYR A 639 -51.82 -6.89 -7.98
N GLY A 640 -52.61 -7.66 -7.22
CA GLY A 640 -53.87 -7.18 -6.66
C GLY A 640 -54.90 -6.76 -7.72
N ASN A 641 -55.99 -6.15 -7.25
CA ASN A 641 -57.09 -5.67 -8.11
C ASN A 641 -57.10 -4.15 -8.30
N ASP A 642 -56.24 -3.43 -7.58
CA ASP A 642 -56.13 -1.98 -7.65
C ASP A 642 -55.66 -1.54 -9.05
N SER A 643 -56.22 -0.43 -9.52
CA SER A 643 -55.87 0.21 -10.80
C SER A 643 -55.65 1.72 -10.64
N ASP A 644 -55.38 2.17 -9.42
CA ASP A 644 -55.14 3.56 -9.06
C ASP A 644 -53.66 3.84 -8.77
N TRP A 645 -52.75 2.97 -9.22
CA TRP A 645 -51.31 3.19 -9.11
C TRP A 645 -50.86 4.22 -10.15
N LYS A 646 -50.11 5.23 -9.71
CA LYS A 646 -49.64 6.36 -10.52
C LYS A 646 -48.15 6.25 -10.88
N ASN A 647 -47.31 5.87 -9.92
CA ASN A 647 -45.85 5.80 -10.12
C ASN A 647 -45.18 4.81 -9.16
N LEU A 648 -43.99 4.35 -9.51
CA LEU A 648 -43.19 3.36 -8.78
C LEU A 648 -41.71 3.72 -8.86
N VAL A 649 -41.02 3.62 -7.73
CA VAL A 649 -39.56 3.73 -7.66
C VAL A 649 -39.00 2.63 -6.79
N SER A 650 -37.80 2.20 -7.13
CA SER A 650 -37.09 1.25 -6.30
C SER A 650 -36.48 1.95 -5.09
N PHE A 651 -36.70 1.38 -3.91
CA PHE A 651 -36.31 2.01 -2.64
C PHE A 651 -35.75 0.96 -1.68
N LEU A 652 -34.47 1.05 -1.31
CA LEU A 652 -33.81 0.02 -0.48
C LEU A 652 -34.04 -1.41 -1.04
N VAL A 653 -34.75 -2.27 -0.29
CA VAL A 653 -35.07 -3.65 -0.68
C VAL A 653 -36.47 -3.77 -1.31
N SER A 654 -37.35 -2.78 -1.13
CA SER A 654 -38.78 -2.86 -1.48
C SER A 654 -39.23 -1.66 -2.31
N PRO A 655 -40.06 -1.83 -3.34
CA PRO A 655 -40.57 -0.69 -4.10
C PRO A 655 -41.40 0.26 -3.26
N LEU A 656 -41.23 1.55 -3.55
CA LEU A 656 -42.10 2.62 -3.11
C LEU A 656 -43.08 2.96 -4.24
N ALA A 657 -44.35 3.07 -3.90
CA ALA A 657 -45.45 3.27 -4.83
C ALA A 657 -46.30 4.49 -4.47
N LEU A 658 -46.77 5.19 -5.50
CA LEU A 658 -47.67 6.35 -5.38
C LEU A 658 -49.00 6.02 -6.05
N LYS A 659 -50.10 6.29 -5.35
CA LYS A 659 -51.46 6.20 -5.92
C LYS A 659 -51.94 7.53 -6.49
N THR A 660 -52.93 7.49 -7.38
CA THR A 660 -53.53 8.68 -8.02
C THR A 660 -54.20 9.62 -7.02
N ASN A 661 -54.64 9.10 -5.88
CA ASN A 661 -55.17 9.89 -4.75
C ASN A 661 -54.09 10.57 -3.89
N GLY A 662 -52.82 10.53 -4.31
CA GLY A 662 -51.70 11.21 -3.64
C GLY A 662 -51.17 10.50 -2.40
N THR A 663 -51.49 9.23 -2.17
CA THR A 663 -50.99 8.45 -1.02
C THR A 663 -49.76 7.61 -1.37
N LEU A 664 -48.80 7.50 -0.44
CA LEU A 664 -47.58 6.70 -0.58
C LEU A 664 -47.72 5.32 0.06
N TRP A 665 -47.11 4.31 -0.58
CA TRP A 665 -47.19 2.92 -0.17
C TRP A 665 -45.85 2.21 -0.36
N VAL A 666 -45.55 1.23 0.50
CA VAL A 666 -44.42 0.31 0.34
C VAL A 666 -44.93 -1.12 0.20
N ILE A 667 -44.32 -1.88 -0.70
CA ILE A 667 -44.66 -3.29 -0.91
C ILE A 667 -43.46 -4.14 -0.51
N GLY A 668 -43.53 -4.78 0.66
CA GLY A 668 -42.44 -5.61 1.20
C GLY A 668 -41.75 -5.02 2.43
N PRO A 669 -40.63 -5.63 2.90
CA PRO A 669 -39.89 -5.20 4.07
C PRO A 669 -38.98 -3.99 3.82
N THR A 670 -38.86 -3.12 4.81
CA THR A 670 -38.07 -1.87 4.71
C THR A 670 -36.64 -2.02 5.22
N ASN A 671 -36.37 -2.90 6.20
CA ASN A 671 -35.05 -3.00 6.83
C ASN A 671 -34.66 -4.41 7.37
N LYS A 672 -35.28 -5.49 6.86
CA LYS A 672 -34.95 -6.87 7.30
C LYS A 672 -34.35 -7.68 6.16
N PHE A 673 -33.13 -8.19 6.37
CA PHE A 673 -32.57 -9.25 5.53
C PHE A 673 -33.43 -10.51 5.70
N ILE A 674 -34.29 -10.80 4.73
CA ILE A 674 -35.08 -12.03 4.71
C ILE A 674 -34.21 -13.15 4.12
N LYS A 675 -34.01 -14.23 4.90
CA LYS A 675 -33.24 -15.41 4.46
C LYS A 675 -33.88 -16.05 3.21
N THR A 676 -35.19 -16.24 3.22
CA THR A 676 -35.99 -16.82 2.12
C THR A 676 -37.01 -15.80 1.62
N TRP A 677 -36.82 -15.29 0.40
CA TRP A 677 -37.70 -14.25 -0.16
C TRP A 677 -38.92 -14.88 -0.84
N PRO A 678 -40.15 -14.64 -0.34
CA PRO A 678 -41.36 -15.28 -0.86
C PRO A 678 -41.91 -14.63 -2.14
N GLY A 679 -41.29 -13.55 -2.64
CA GLY A 679 -41.78 -12.73 -3.73
C GLY A 679 -42.68 -11.58 -3.27
N LEU A 680 -42.72 -10.52 -4.06
CA LEU A 680 -43.52 -9.32 -3.72
C LEU A 680 -45.01 -9.61 -3.54
N ARG A 681 -45.57 -10.61 -4.24
CA ARG A 681 -46.98 -11.02 -4.15
C ARG A 681 -47.41 -11.51 -2.77
N ALA A 682 -46.46 -11.96 -1.95
CA ALA A 682 -46.74 -12.45 -0.61
C ALA A 682 -46.87 -11.32 0.43
N PHE A 683 -46.57 -10.07 0.05
CA PHE A 683 -46.65 -8.92 0.95
C PHE A 683 -47.88 -8.10 0.62
N GLU A 684 -48.60 -7.66 1.65
CA GLU A 684 -49.66 -6.67 1.48
C GLU A 684 -49.05 -5.27 1.36
N PRO A 685 -49.58 -4.40 0.47
CA PRO A 685 -49.12 -3.03 0.35
C PRO A 685 -49.47 -2.27 1.63
N ARG A 686 -48.50 -1.54 2.19
CA ARG A 686 -48.69 -0.76 3.41
C ARG A 686 -48.53 0.73 3.14
N ARG A 687 -49.47 1.52 3.64
CA ARG A 687 -49.46 2.98 3.49
C ARG A 687 -48.34 3.59 4.34
N LEU A 688 -47.60 4.54 3.77
CA LEU A 688 -46.57 5.30 4.44
C LEU A 688 -47.07 6.73 4.74
N GLY A 689 -46.99 7.12 6.01
CA GLY A 689 -47.45 8.41 6.50
C GLY A 689 -48.98 8.61 6.44
N SER A 690 -49.43 9.71 7.05
CA SER A 690 -50.83 10.17 7.02
C SER A 690 -51.17 10.98 5.77
N ASP A 691 -50.15 11.47 5.08
CA ASP A 691 -50.28 12.46 4.03
C ASP A 691 -50.89 11.85 2.75
N SER A 692 -51.57 12.68 1.97
CA SER A 692 -52.22 12.33 0.70
C SER A 692 -52.02 13.39 -0.38
N ASP A 693 -51.03 14.25 -0.20
CA ASP A 693 -50.69 15.38 -1.06
C ASP A 693 -49.39 15.14 -1.85
N TRP A 694 -49.03 13.87 -2.08
CA TRP A 694 -47.85 13.50 -2.86
C TRP A 694 -48.14 13.57 -4.37
N ALA A 695 -47.31 14.32 -5.10
CA ALA A 695 -47.45 14.55 -6.53
C ALA A 695 -46.64 13.55 -7.36
N GLU A 696 -45.38 13.32 -6.99
CA GLU A 696 -44.41 12.52 -7.76
C GLU A 696 -43.36 11.87 -6.83
N ILE A 697 -42.79 10.75 -7.29
CA ILE A 697 -41.70 10.03 -6.64
C ILE A 697 -40.62 9.71 -7.68
N THR A 698 -39.35 9.93 -7.31
CA THR A 698 -38.18 9.75 -8.19
C THR A 698 -37.05 9.03 -7.45
N THR A 699 -36.22 8.28 -8.17
CA THR A 699 -35.05 7.58 -7.61
C THR A 699 -33.83 8.49 -7.49
N LEU A 700 -33.06 8.30 -6.41
CA LEU A 700 -31.73 8.88 -6.19
C LEU A 700 -30.80 7.78 -5.66
N GLY A 701 -30.24 6.96 -6.56
CA GLY A 701 -29.51 5.75 -6.18
C GLY A 701 -30.41 4.73 -5.49
N ASN A 702 -30.09 4.33 -4.26
CA ASN A 702 -30.95 3.47 -3.42
C ASN A 702 -31.98 4.25 -2.58
N HIS A 703 -32.01 5.58 -2.73
CA HIS A 703 -32.88 6.48 -1.99
C HIS A 703 -34.00 7.01 -2.88
N ALA A 704 -35.03 7.57 -2.27
CA ALA A 704 -36.17 8.17 -2.96
C ALA A 704 -36.23 9.68 -2.71
N VAL A 705 -36.65 10.40 -3.74
CA VAL A 705 -37.04 11.82 -3.70
C VAL A 705 -38.56 11.88 -3.84
N LEU A 706 -39.21 12.62 -2.96
CA LEU A 706 -40.65 12.71 -2.82
C LEU A 706 -41.07 14.17 -3.03
N HIS A 707 -41.99 14.40 -3.96
CA HIS A 707 -42.51 15.75 -4.26
C HIS A 707 -43.97 15.85 -3.84
N LYS A 708 -44.32 16.92 -3.12
CA LYS A 708 -45.70 17.26 -2.78
C LYS A 708 -46.36 18.14 -3.84
N ILE A 709 -47.68 18.16 -3.86
CA ILE A 709 -48.51 18.98 -4.76
C ILE A 709 -48.27 20.48 -4.55
N ASP A 710 -47.91 20.89 -3.34
CA ASP A 710 -47.56 22.27 -3.00
C ASP A 710 -46.13 22.69 -3.43
N GLY A 711 -45.40 21.79 -4.09
CA GLY A 711 -44.03 22.00 -4.58
C GLY A 711 -42.93 21.64 -3.59
N ARG A 712 -43.25 21.23 -2.36
CA ARG A 712 -42.23 20.85 -1.37
C ARG A 712 -41.58 19.51 -1.71
N THR A 713 -40.25 19.45 -1.61
CA THR A 713 -39.45 18.26 -1.90
C THR A 713 -38.81 17.68 -0.64
N PHE A 714 -38.88 16.36 -0.50
CA PHE A 714 -38.28 15.59 0.58
C PHE A 714 -37.38 14.49 0.01
N VAL A 715 -36.25 14.21 0.65
CA VAL A 715 -35.28 13.21 0.20
C VAL A 715 -35.01 12.24 1.34
N HIS A 716 -34.98 10.95 1.06
CA HIS A 716 -34.50 9.98 2.04
C HIS A 716 -32.99 10.19 2.27
N PRO A 717 -32.53 10.37 3.53
CA PRO A 717 -31.15 10.74 3.81
C PRO A 717 -30.15 9.66 3.38
N TYR A 718 -29.00 10.11 2.86
CA TYR A 718 -27.84 9.27 2.54
C TYR A 718 -26.89 9.14 3.75
N LEU A 719 -26.70 10.22 4.51
CA LEU A 719 -25.94 10.28 5.76
C LEU A 719 -26.87 10.73 6.90
N ASN A 720 -26.50 10.45 8.15
CA ASN A 720 -27.22 10.99 9.32
C ASN A 720 -27.07 12.52 9.34
N SER A 721 -28.05 13.23 8.77
CA SER A 721 -28.22 14.67 8.87
C SER A 721 -29.27 15.02 9.93
N SER A 722 -29.32 16.28 10.32
CA SER A 722 -30.40 16.83 11.16
C SER A 722 -30.98 18.04 10.44
N PRO A 723 -31.89 17.83 9.47
CA PRO A 723 -32.46 18.90 8.67
C PRO A 723 -33.46 19.73 9.49
N ALA A 724 -33.84 20.89 8.95
CA ALA A 724 -34.82 21.79 9.56
C ALA A 724 -36.23 21.17 9.70
N GLU A 725 -36.60 20.22 8.83
CA GLU A 725 -37.87 19.51 8.85
C GLU A 725 -37.62 18.04 8.45
N THR A 726 -37.87 17.12 9.37
CA THR A 726 -37.79 15.65 9.13
C THR A 726 -39.18 15.06 9.26
N LEU A 727 -39.60 14.31 8.25
CA LEU A 727 -40.88 13.64 8.21
C LEU A 727 -40.68 12.14 8.46
N TYR A 728 -41.42 11.62 9.45
CA TYR A 728 -41.40 10.20 9.80
C TYR A 728 -42.54 9.50 9.06
N LEU A 729 -42.22 8.73 8.02
CA LEU A 729 -43.19 8.05 7.16
C LEU A 729 -43.67 6.71 7.74
N GLY A 730 -43.06 6.25 8.84
CA GLY A 730 -43.33 4.96 9.49
C GLY A 730 -42.26 3.91 9.19
N GLU A 731 -42.24 2.81 9.96
CA GLU A 731 -41.30 1.67 9.83
C GLU A 731 -39.80 2.04 9.84
N GLY A 732 -39.43 3.16 10.47
CA GLY A 732 -38.07 3.66 10.50
C GLY A 732 -37.63 4.38 9.22
N ILE A 733 -38.54 4.61 8.27
CA ILE A 733 -38.30 5.45 7.09
C ILE A 733 -38.46 6.91 7.48
N ILE A 734 -37.42 7.69 7.18
CA ILE A 734 -37.41 9.15 7.34
C ILE A 734 -37.20 9.83 5.99
N ALA A 735 -37.80 11.00 5.83
CA ALA A 735 -37.59 11.87 4.68
C ALA A 735 -37.24 13.27 5.17
N GLU A 736 -36.18 13.84 4.63
CA GLU A 736 -35.63 15.13 5.01
C GLU A 736 -36.06 16.20 4.00
N ARG A 737 -36.53 17.35 4.49
CA ARG A 737 -36.93 18.46 3.62
C ARG A 737 -35.71 19.07 2.92
N VAL A 738 -35.81 19.26 1.61
CA VAL A 738 -34.77 19.92 0.79
C VAL A 738 -35.39 21.08 0.00
N PRO A 739 -35.49 22.28 0.61
CA PRO A 739 -36.17 23.42 -0.01
C PRO A 739 -35.57 23.85 -1.35
N GLY A 740 -34.28 23.59 -1.55
CA GLY A 740 -33.57 23.94 -2.78
C GLY A 740 -34.02 23.17 -4.02
N TYR A 741 -34.77 22.08 -3.85
CA TYR A 741 -35.32 21.29 -4.96
C TYR A 741 -36.74 21.73 -5.38
N ASP A 742 -37.41 22.59 -4.59
CA ASP A 742 -38.83 22.94 -4.77
C ASP A 742 -39.15 23.67 -6.09
N ARG A 743 -38.16 24.30 -6.74
CA ARG A 743 -38.35 25.16 -7.94
C ARG A 743 -37.84 24.55 -9.25
N GLN A 744 -37.31 23.33 -9.22
CA GLN A 744 -36.52 22.81 -10.33
C GLN A 744 -37.18 21.56 -10.93
N GLU A 745 -37.46 21.61 -12.24
CA GLU A 745 -38.03 20.47 -12.95
C GLU A 745 -36.93 19.46 -13.29
N TRP A 746 -36.74 18.50 -12.41
CA TRP A 746 -35.79 17.41 -12.58
C TRP A 746 -36.30 16.39 -13.62
N SER A 747 -35.43 16.04 -14.56
CA SER A 747 -35.58 14.84 -15.40
C SER A 747 -35.01 13.62 -14.68
N THR A 748 -33.79 13.75 -14.16
CA THR A 748 -33.06 12.66 -13.49
C THR A 748 -32.18 13.23 -12.39
N LEU A 749 -32.06 12.53 -11.27
CA LEU A 749 -31.14 12.85 -10.17
C LEU A 749 -30.26 11.63 -9.87
N VAL A 750 -28.96 11.86 -9.69
CA VAL A 750 -27.98 10.80 -9.40
C VAL A 750 -27.04 11.22 -8.29
N THR A 751 -26.56 10.26 -7.51
CA THR A 751 -25.52 10.44 -6.50
C THR A 751 -24.16 10.06 -7.08
N VAL A 752 -23.16 10.91 -6.88
CA VAL A 752 -21.78 10.67 -7.31
C VAL A 752 -20.92 10.48 -6.06
N ASN A 753 -20.43 9.25 -5.89
CA ASN A 753 -19.50 8.90 -4.83
C ASN A 753 -18.07 9.28 -5.25
N ARG A 754 -17.33 9.95 -4.36
CA ARG A 754 -15.95 10.42 -4.63
C ARG A 754 -14.93 9.59 -3.83
N PRO A 755 -13.77 9.23 -4.40
CA PRO A 755 -12.75 8.43 -3.70
C PRO A 755 -12.22 9.06 -2.40
N ARG A 756 -12.19 10.39 -2.31
CA ARG A 756 -11.60 11.16 -1.20
C ARG A 756 -12.54 12.25 -0.65
N GLY A 757 -13.86 12.13 -0.86
CA GLY A 757 -14.80 13.20 -0.55
C GLY A 757 -16.21 12.74 -0.24
N ILE A 758 -17.01 13.68 0.26
CA ILE A 758 -18.43 13.51 0.54
C ILE A 758 -19.21 13.35 -0.77
N PRO A 759 -20.21 12.47 -0.88
CA PRO A 759 -21.02 12.33 -2.09
C PRO A 759 -21.72 13.62 -2.48
N VAL A 760 -21.87 13.82 -3.78
CA VAL A 760 -22.51 14.99 -4.39
C VAL A 760 -23.69 14.50 -5.24
N HIS A 761 -24.80 15.24 -5.24
CA HIS A 761 -25.95 14.96 -6.07
C HIS A 761 -25.89 15.79 -7.34
N LEU A 762 -25.93 15.12 -8.48
CA LEU A 762 -26.05 15.73 -9.80
C LEU A 762 -27.48 15.57 -10.29
N GLY A 763 -27.98 16.59 -10.99
CA GLY A 763 -29.30 16.55 -11.59
C GLY A 763 -29.30 17.05 -13.03
N LEU A 764 -30.13 16.39 -13.84
CA LEU A 764 -30.46 16.81 -15.19
C LEU A 764 -31.83 17.49 -15.16
N THR A 765 -31.92 18.74 -15.62
CA THR A 765 -33.19 19.45 -15.75
C THR A 765 -33.93 19.04 -17.01
N ARG A 766 -35.26 19.21 -17.05
CA ARG A 766 -36.07 18.99 -18.27
C ARG A 766 -35.68 19.89 -19.45
N SER A 767 -35.00 21.01 -19.17
CA SER A 767 -34.43 21.91 -20.18
C SER A 767 -33.05 21.47 -20.69
N GLY A 768 -32.60 20.26 -20.33
CA GLY A 768 -31.33 19.68 -20.79
C GLY A 768 -30.06 20.21 -20.11
N MET A 769 -30.17 20.89 -18.97
CA MET A 769 -29.00 21.40 -18.22
C MET A 769 -28.54 20.39 -17.16
N LEU A 770 -27.24 20.14 -17.11
CA LEU A 770 -26.61 19.40 -16.01
C LEU A 770 -26.22 20.37 -14.88
N VAL A 771 -26.60 20.05 -13.65
CA VAL A 771 -26.31 20.90 -12.47
C VAL A 771 -25.82 20.08 -11.29
N ILE A 772 -24.99 20.70 -10.45
CA ILE A 772 -24.74 20.23 -9.09
C ILE A 772 -25.96 20.64 -8.26
N ALA A 773 -26.80 19.67 -7.93
CA ALA A 773 -28.04 19.91 -7.21
C ALA A 773 -27.74 20.20 -5.72
N SER A 774 -26.96 19.33 -5.08
CA SER A 774 -26.58 19.50 -3.67
C SER A 774 -25.33 18.70 -3.29
N GLU A 775 -24.71 19.09 -2.18
CA GLU A 775 -23.57 18.39 -1.57
C GLU A 775 -23.73 18.35 -0.05
N TYR A 776 -23.15 17.35 0.64
CA TYR A 776 -23.05 17.45 2.09
C TYR A 776 -21.79 18.24 2.49
N ARG A 777 -21.92 19.12 3.48
CA ARG A 777 -20.80 19.81 4.12
C ARG A 777 -20.71 19.40 5.59
N MET A 778 -19.49 19.26 6.07
CA MET A 778 -19.26 19.06 7.49
C MET A 778 -19.28 20.41 8.21
N GLN A 779 -20.21 20.58 9.15
CA GLN A 779 -20.25 21.71 10.08
C GLN A 779 -20.32 21.20 11.52
N LYS A 780 -19.41 21.64 12.39
CA LYS A 780 -19.42 21.33 13.84
C LYS A 780 -19.65 19.82 14.15
N ASN A 781 -18.88 18.93 13.50
CA ASN A 781 -19.01 17.46 13.59
C ASN A 781 -20.34 16.87 13.08
N ARG A 782 -21.06 17.55 12.18
CA ARG A 782 -22.31 17.05 11.58
C ARG A 782 -22.33 17.28 10.07
N PHE A 783 -23.04 16.44 9.33
CA PHE A 783 -23.28 16.63 7.90
C PHE A 783 -24.56 17.43 7.66
N GLU A 784 -24.47 18.47 6.85
CA GLU A 784 -25.61 19.26 6.38
C GLU A 784 -25.67 19.22 4.86
N LEU A 785 -26.85 18.94 4.30
CA LEU A 785 -27.05 18.94 2.86
C LEU A 785 -27.27 20.39 2.37
N VAL A 786 -26.33 20.90 1.59
CA VAL A 786 -26.37 22.26 1.03
C VAL A 786 -26.79 22.18 -0.43
N THR A 787 -27.81 22.94 -0.81
CA THR A 787 -28.24 23.06 -2.22
C THR A 787 -27.39 24.11 -2.94
N LEU A 788 -26.90 23.77 -4.13
CA LEU A 788 -26.03 24.64 -4.92
C LEU A 788 -26.67 25.10 -6.23
N ASN A 789 -27.46 24.23 -6.88
CA ASN A 789 -28.09 24.44 -8.19
C ASN A 789 -27.16 25.11 -9.22
N SER A 790 -25.89 24.71 -9.22
CA SER A 790 -24.85 25.33 -10.05
C SER A 790 -24.72 24.59 -11.37
N LYS A 791 -24.81 25.31 -12.49
CA LYS A 791 -24.68 24.73 -13.84
C LYS A 791 -23.28 24.16 -14.05
N ILE A 792 -23.22 22.96 -14.62
CA ILE A 792 -21.98 22.27 -14.99
C ILE A 792 -21.80 22.37 -16.50
N GLY A 793 -20.63 22.84 -16.93
CA GLY A 793 -20.32 23.05 -18.34
C GLY A 793 -21.22 24.10 -19.01
N ARG A 794 -21.02 24.31 -20.32
CA ARG A 794 -21.75 25.34 -21.09
C ARG A 794 -22.98 24.80 -21.79
N GLU A 795 -23.01 23.50 -22.05
CA GLU A 795 -24.02 22.83 -22.86
C GLU A 795 -25.35 22.62 -22.14
N THR A 796 -26.43 22.54 -22.90
CA THR A 796 -27.82 22.43 -22.39
C THR A 796 -28.68 21.44 -23.19
N ASN A 797 -28.05 20.54 -23.95
CA ASN A 797 -28.71 19.58 -24.84
C ASN A 797 -28.51 18.13 -24.35
N TRP A 798 -28.49 17.95 -23.03
CA TRP A 798 -28.40 16.63 -22.40
C TRP A 798 -29.79 16.00 -22.26
N VAL A 799 -29.95 14.75 -22.68
CA VAL A 799 -31.25 14.03 -22.67
C VAL A 799 -31.33 12.92 -21.63
N ALA A 800 -30.19 12.40 -21.18
CA ALA A 800 -30.15 11.42 -20.09
C ALA A 800 -28.87 11.54 -19.26
N LEU A 801 -28.96 11.10 -18.01
CA LEU A 801 -27.87 11.11 -17.03
C LEU A 801 -27.80 9.74 -16.34
N ALA A 802 -26.66 9.09 -16.43
CA ALA A 802 -26.33 7.85 -15.76
C ALA A 802 -25.33 8.11 -14.62
N GLY A 803 -25.59 7.58 -13.43
CA GLY A 803 -24.78 7.78 -12.22
C GLY A 803 -25.19 6.81 -11.09
N ASN A 804 -24.82 7.07 -9.83
CA ASN A 804 -25.02 6.23 -8.63
C ASN A 804 -23.93 5.18 -8.36
N TYR A 805 -23.67 4.27 -9.31
CA TYR A 805 -22.76 3.14 -9.13
C TYR A 805 -21.49 3.19 -9.98
N GLY A 806 -21.21 4.36 -10.56
CA GLY A 806 -20.05 4.61 -11.38
C GLY A 806 -19.89 6.10 -11.65
N PRO A 807 -18.85 6.50 -12.41
CA PRO A 807 -18.68 7.87 -12.84
C PRO A 807 -19.92 8.41 -13.59
N PRO A 808 -20.25 9.70 -13.43
CA PRO A 808 -21.37 10.30 -14.13
C PRO A 808 -21.15 10.35 -15.64
N VAL A 809 -22.14 9.87 -16.40
CA VAL A 809 -22.14 9.90 -17.87
C VAL A 809 -23.44 10.53 -18.36
N THR A 810 -23.35 11.42 -19.34
CA THR A 810 -24.50 12.03 -20.00
C THR A 810 -24.65 11.56 -21.44
N LEU A 811 -25.90 11.48 -21.89
CA LEU A 811 -26.28 11.28 -23.28
C LEU A 811 -26.76 12.62 -23.85
N LYS A 812 -26.21 13.02 -24.99
CA LYS A 812 -26.57 14.25 -25.70
C LYS A 812 -27.66 13.98 -26.75
N GLU A 813 -28.41 15.01 -27.15
CA GLU A 813 -29.45 14.94 -28.20
C GLU A 813 -28.95 14.37 -29.54
N ASP A 814 -27.68 14.59 -29.87
CA ASP A 814 -27.03 14.05 -31.08
C ASP A 814 -26.68 12.56 -30.97
N GLY A 815 -27.03 11.91 -29.86
CA GLY A 815 -26.80 10.49 -29.60
C GLY A 815 -25.37 10.15 -29.15
N THR A 816 -24.53 11.12 -28.78
CA THR A 816 -23.17 10.90 -28.28
C THR A 816 -23.10 10.77 -26.75
N LEU A 817 -22.10 10.05 -26.24
CA LEU A 817 -21.89 9.78 -24.81
C LEU A 817 -20.71 10.57 -24.24
N TRP A 818 -20.88 11.09 -23.02
CA TRP A 818 -19.93 12.02 -22.42
C TRP A 818 -19.70 11.69 -20.94
N LEU A 819 -18.45 11.38 -20.59
CA LEU A 819 -18.00 11.05 -19.24
C LEU A 819 -17.55 12.31 -18.50
N TRP A 820 -18.01 12.45 -17.26
CA TRP A 820 -17.64 13.57 -16.40
C TRP A 820 -16.70 13.10 -15.28
N ASP A 821 -15.55 13.75 -15.17
CA ASP A 821 -14.61 13.49 -14.10
C ASP A 821 -14.88 14.40 -12.88
N PHE A 822 -15.32 13.77 -11.78
CA PHE A 822 -15.59 14.42 -10.49
C PHE A 822 -14.61 13.97 -9.39
N SER A 823 -13.50 13.31 -9.76
CA SER A 823 -12.49 12.79 -8.83
C SER A 823 -11.88 13.90 -7.96
N ASP A 824 -11.53 15.02 -8.58
CA ASP A 824 -10.85 16.15 -7.92
C ASP A 824 -11.79 17.28 -7.47
N TYR A 825 -13.11 17.16 -7.65
CA TYR A 825 -14.06 18.23 -7.32
C TYR A 825 -13.87 18.72 -5.86
N GLN A 826 -13.75 20.04 -5.68
CA GLN A 826 -13.78 20.70 -4.37
C GLN A 826 -14.88 21.77 -4.36
N PRO A 827 -15.56 22.02 -3.23
CA PRO A 827 -16.63 23.02 -3.14
C PRO A 827 -16.21 24.44 -3.55
N SER A 828 -14.91 24.77 -3.51
CA SER A 828 -14.35 26.06 -3.92
C SER A 828 -14.10 26.19 -5.43
N MET A 829 -14.26 25.11 -6.21
CA MET A 829 -14.07 25.14 -7.66
C MET A 829 -15.28 25.74 -8.36
N GLN A 830 -15.06 26.41 -9.50
CA GLN A 830 -16.13 26.86 -10.36
C GLN A 830 -16.70 25.69 -11.17
N PRO A 831 -17.98 25.30 -10.99
CA PRO A 831 -18.58 24.14 -11.66
C PRO A 831 -18.63 24.25 -13.19
N GLU A 832 -18.53 25.47 -13.73
CA GLU A 832 -18.52 25.77 -15.16
C GLU A 832 -17.24 25.31 -15.87
N GLY A 833 -16.16 25.08 -15.11
CA GLY A 833 -14.86 24.66 -15.64
C GLY A 833 -14.69 23.15 -15.82
N PHE A 834 -15.69 22.34 -15.44
CA PHE A 834 -15.68 20.90 -15.71
C PHE A 834 -16.04 20.65 -17.17
N GLU A 835 -15.11 20.08 -17.94
CA GLU A 835 -15.34 19.68 -19.32
C GLU A 835 -15.49 18.15 -19.40
N PRO A 836 -16.55 17.63 -20.02
CA PRO A 836 -16.71 16.21 -20.18
C PRO A 836 -15.82 15.67 -21.31
N ILE A 837 -15.49 14.38 -21.22
CA ILE A 837 -14.73 13.66 -22.24
C ILE A 837 -15.70 12.76 -23.00
N GLN A 838 -15.77 12.90 -24.32
CA GLN A 838 -16.56 11.99 -25.14
C GLN A 838 -16.03 10.56 -25.01
N ILE A 839 -16.94 9.61 -24.75
CA ILE A 839 -16.64 8.18 -24.73
C ILE A 839 -17.30 7.51 -25.93
N GLY A 840 -16.53 6.69 -26.64
CA GLY A 840 -16.97 6.12 -27.92
C GLY A 840 -16.79 7.05 -29.11
N GLU A 841 -17.00 6.51 -30.31
CA GLU A 841 -16.94 7.26 -31.58
C GLU A 841 -18.33 7.38 -32.22
N ARG A 842 -19.34 6.74 -31.63
CA ARG A 842 -20.70 6.62 -32.16
C ARG A 842 -21.64 7.71 -31.61
N SER A 843 -22.69 7.98 -32.39
CA SER A 843 -23.70 9.01 -32.14
C SER A 843 -25.13 8.46 -32.26
N ASP A 844 -25.32 7.17 -32.06
CA ASP A 844 -26.62 6.49 -32.21
C ASP A 844 -27.09 5.83 -30.91
N TRP A 845 -26.57 6.31 -29.77
CA TRP A 845 -26.99 5.87 -28.45
C TRP A 845 -28.38 6.42 -28.09
N ARG A 846 -29.21 5.57 -27.50
CA ARG A 846 -30.63 5.85 -27.21
C ARG A 846 -30.98 5.77 -25.74
N GLY A 847 -30.23 5.01 -24.94
CA GLY A 847 -30.49 4.86 -23.52
C GLY A 847 -29.22 4.52 -22.76
N ILE A 848 -29.11 5.02 -21.53
CA ILE A 848 -27.96 4.80 -20.66
C ILE A 848 -28.36 4.54 -19.21
N VAL A 849 -27.58 3.70 -18.53
CA VAL A 849 -27.65 3.50 -17.08
C VAL A 849 -26.28 3.11 -16.54
N SER A 850 -25.93 3.57 -15.33
CA SER A 850 -24.71 3.16 -14.66
C SER A 850 -25.02 2.04 -13.67
N ASP A 851 -24.31 0.93 -13.80
CA ASP A 851 -24.33 -0.18 -12.86
C ASP A 851 -22.98 -0.91 -12.91
N PHE A 852 -22.67 -1.70 -11.89
CA PHE A 852 -21.47 -2.52 -11.80
C PHE A 852 -20.11 -1.79 -11.93
N GLY A 853 -20.05 -0.49 -11.63
CA GLY A 853 -18.84 0.30 -11.85
C GLY A 853 -18.61 0.71 -13.31
N GLY A 854 -19.66 0.66 -14.14
CA GLY A 854 -19.58 0.98 -15.55
C GLY A 854 -20.86 1.62 -16.08
N LEU A 855 -20.91 1.74 -17.40
CA LEU A 855 -22.04 2.25 -18.17
C LEU A 855 -22.60 1.14 -19.04
N ILE A 856 -23.90 0.94 -18.99
CA ILE A 856 -24.66 0.13 -19.93
C ILE A 856 -25.36 1.09 -20.89
N ALA A 857 -25.13 0.95 -22.19
CA ALA A 857 -25.78 1.77 -23.21
C ALA A 857 -26.51 0.92 -24.26
N LEU A 858 -27.63 1.44 -24.74
CA LEU A 858 -28.45 0.87 -25.79
C LEU A 858 -28.29 1.70 -27.07
N ALA A 859 -27.86 1.08 -28.16
CA ALA A 859 -27.76 1.71 -29.47
C ALA A 859 -29.05 1.59 -30.28
N SER A 860 -29.16 2.40 -31.34
CA SER A 860 -30.36 2.52 -32.18
C SER A 860 -30.72 1.24 -32.95
N ASP A 861 -29.76 0.34 -33.18
CA ASP A 861 -29.92 -0.96 -33.81
C ASP A 861 -30.40 -2.07 -32.83
N GLY A 862 -30.55 -1.72 -31.55
CA GLY A 862 -30.91 -2.64 -30.46
C GLY A 862 -29.71 -3.35 -29.81
N SER A 863 -28.48 -3.03 -30.19
CA SER A 863 -27.30 -3.57 -29.53
C SER A 863 -27.07 -2.93 -28.16
N VAL A 864 -26.71 -3.74 -27.18
CA VAL A 864 -26.45 -3.33 -25.79
C VAL A 864 -24.97 -3.48 -25.51
N TRP A 865 -24.36 -2.43 -24.97
CA TRP A 865 -22.91 -2.33 -24.76
C TRP A 865 -22.60 -1.97 -23.31
N TYR A 866 -21.42 -2.38 -22.85
CA TYR A 866 -20.91 -2.09 -21.51
C TYR A 866 -19.52 -1.44 -21.57
N TRP A 867 -19.36 -0.28 -20.94
CA TRP A 867 -18.06 0.31 -20.66
C TRP A 867 -17.73 0.09 -19.20
N GLN A 868 -16.60 -0.56 -18.95
CA GLN A 868 -16.02 -0.56 -17.63
C GLN A 868 -15.34 0.79 -17.41
N LEU A 869 -15.85 1.59 -16.48
CA LEU A 869 -15.34 2.94 -16.21
C LEU A 869 -14.46 3.00 -14.97
N ILE A 870 -14.68 2.08 -14.02
CA ILE A 870 -13.82 1.90 -12.86
C ILE A 870 -13.40 0.43 -12.68
N ASN A 871 -12.26 0.24 -12.03
CA ASN A 871 -11.83 -1.08 -11.60
C ASN A 871 -12.69 -1.52 -10.41
N ARG A 872 -13.35 -2.67 -10.53
CA ARG A 872 -14.31 -3.15 -9.52
C ARG A 872 -13.56 -3.64 -8.28
N GLY A 873 -13.84 -3.04 -7.11
CA GLY A 873 -13.25 -3.43 -5.82
C GLY A 873 -14.10 -4.40 -4.97
N ASP A 874 -15.33 -4.69 -5.38
CA ASP A 874 -16.34 -5.31 -4.49
C ASP A 874 -16.27 -6.84 -4.38
N SER A 875 -15.34 -7.51 -5.05
CA SER A 875 -15.13 -8.95 -4.89
C SER A 875 -13.66 -9.22 -4.55
N GLY A 876 -13.30 -8.92 -3.30
CA GLY A 876 -12.06 -9.36 -2.70
C GLY A 876 -10.81 -8.75 -3.32
N ASP A 877 -10.50 -7.52 -2.93
CA ASP A 877 -9.12 -7.04 -2.75
C ASP A 877 -8.11 -7.44 -3.86
N LEU A 878 -8.50 -7.40 -5.13
CA LEU A 878 -7.59 -7.58 -6.26
C LEU A 878 -7.58 -6.26 -7.02
N PHE A 879 -6.51 -5.49 -6.87
CA PHE A 879 -6.30 -4.31 -7.70
C PHE A 879 -5.79 -4.80 -9.06
N PRO A 880 -6.58 -4.67 -10.14
CA PRO A 880 -6.14 -5.12 -11.45
C PRO A 880 -4.88 -4.36 -11.88
N LEU A 881 -4.00 -5.05 -12.59
CA LEU A 881 -2.73 -4.53 -13.08
C LEU A 881 -2.88 -3.45 -14.15
N LEU A 882 -4.06 -3.31 -14.76
CA LEU A 882 -4.34 -2.37 -15.85
C LEU A 882 -5.48 -1.44 -15.48
N CYS A 883 -5.53 -0.27 -16.12
CA CYS A 883 -6.71 0.59 -16.07
C CYS A 883 -7.91 -0.04 -16.82
N PRO A 884 -9.13 0.44 -16.57
CA PRO A 884 -10.31 0.02 -17.36
C PRO A 884 -10.07 0.21 -18.86
N SER A 885 -10.54 -0.74 -19.67
CA SER A 885 -10.41 -0.66 -21.13
C SER A 885 -11.20 0.52 -21.68
N ARG A 886 -10.67 1.20 -22.70
CA ARG A 886 -11.42 2.23 -23.44
C ARG A 886 -12.46 1.63 -24.37
N LYS A 887 -12.36 0.33 -24.64
CA LYS A 887 -13.23 -0.37 -25.58
C LYS A 887 -14.49 -0.85 -24.88
N PRO A 888 -15.68 -0.55 -25.42
CA PRO A 888 -16.88 -1.16 -24.91
C PRO A 888 -16.96 -2.63 -25.28
N GLN A 889 -17.63 -3.37 -24.41
CA GLN A 889 -17.99 -4.74 -24.64
C GLN A 889 -19.40 -4.81 -25.22
N LEU A 890 -19.57 -5.47 -26.37
CA LEU A 890 -20.90 -5.87 -26.85
C LEU A 890 -21.46 -6.93 -25.92
N ILE A 891 -22.56 -6.62 -25.23
CA ILE A 891 -23.28 -7.58 -24.40
C ILE A 891 -24.12 -8.47 -25.32
N GLY A 892 -24.86 -7.88 -26.26
CA GLY A 892 -25.64 -8.57 -27.31
C GLY A 892 -26.69 -7.65 -27.92
N ASN A 893 -27.80 -8.17 -28.46
CA ASN A 893 -28.84 -7.36 -29.11
C ASN A 893 -30.24 -7.80 -28.67
N ILE A 894 -31.09 -6.84 -28.28
CA ILE A 894 -32.45 -7.09 -27.76
C ILE A 894 -33.41 -7.69 -28.80
N PHE A 895 -33.09 -7.57 -30.08
CA PHE A 895 -33.87 -8.12 -31.20
C PHE A 895 -33.25 -9.40 -31.80
N ALA A 896 -32.13 -9.88 -31.27
CA ALA A 896 -31.59 -11.17 -31.68
C ALA A 896 -32.49 -12.29 -31.12
N LYS A 897 -32.87 -13.26 -31.95
CA LYS A 897 -33.55 -14.46 -31.46
C LYS A 897 -32.59 -15.26 -30.58
N SER A 898 -33.10 -15.87 -29.51
CA SER A 898 -32.36 -16.92 -28.79
C SER A 898 -32.11 -18.07 -29.77
N GLU A 899 -30.83 -18.36 -30.04
CA GLU A 899 -30.41 -19.54 -30.80
C GLU A 899 -30.31 -20.77 -29.90
#